data_AF-A0A2T6J4G6-F1
#
_entry.id   AF-A0A2T6J4G6-F1
#
_cell.length_a   1.000
_cell.length_b   1.000
_cell.length_c   1.000
_cell.angle_alpha   90.00
_cell.angle_beta   90.00
_cell.angle_gamma   90.00
#
_symmetry.space_group_name_H-M   'P 1'
#
loop_
_entity.id
_entity.type
_entity.pdbx_description
1 polymer ?
#
loop_
_entity_poly.entity_id
_entity_poly.type
_entity_poly.pdbx_seq_one_letter_code
_entity_poly.pdbx_strand_id
1 'polypeptide(L)'
;MGFPDYSEPKGELEKMESVGGGLPKSSGTRSASAGTSADRYDRQIRIWGEHGQNELRAASVLVLGSSAVAGEVLKNLVLPGIRRFVIIDDAHVTRSDLHNTMLSPGDLGKARAASMVRELLELNSDVEGASVHMSPVAYVTACEASVLNSCVCSRRVEENAMPDPASSAGDAEGTGPGESEVGLPDIFDFSLVIACQQPLDLVLRLSRLCGLEPVEQTTSSASTISVSHPICHNGGAGFDFTRCATTVPTTPPPAAEKAASLCNGRCCQRSEIVPLINVTSVGLLGVVRVCAGEYCLVERKGQSEGSVDLRLFDPFPELYEFAMEYDLNRLDDLAHAQVPFAVILIQALDRYRRTQCSSSSDACAMGEPPLMPLPQEARGQLEAIIQGMRRHPDEVNFDEAMANVFRILKPHSVSQDTAEVIEQASCPSFKPVTNINFWTLARALAAFQRACKKLPVQGTLPDMTSDTQSFIRLQQVYSKRAEGDCNAIKASVAMIQEDSITLEGDGQGRRHGGVTNSQRSCSPPLRCSQLSSREGSVGSAFRRRDSERSGASLDVEKFCRNAYNLKVIRYRSIGEEFNPLTVNREMYGEAVAGLRMEESDEGIPLLPWYLALWACHRFAARNGFFPGVRAVGWLDANSKQEMSLSKATTTHWDVDKNETTGRCLNPQYQCESEEGEQHRTQVSVTARPPEMSLDAAIEGLKREVNVLLSEINVPDLTVDERIIRQMVAFGGAEIHTTAAIVGGVAAQEAVKLICRQFEPINNTFIWNGIERKAEVLEL
;
A
#
# COMPACT_ATOMS: atom_id res chain seq x y z
N MET A 1 44.61 1.52 -33.73
CA MET A 1 43.79 2.73 -33.92
C MET A 1 43.75 3.42 -32.57
N GLY A 2 44.32 4.62 -32.50
CA GLY A 2 44.54 5.35 -31.24
C GLY A 2 43.27 6.02 -30.73
N PHE A 3 43.12 6.04 -29.41
CA PHE A 3 42.18 6.89 -28.69
C PHE A 3 42.87 8.21 -28.34
N PRO A 4 42.24 9.38 -28.58
CA PRO A 4 42.83 10.67 -28.25
C PRO A 4 42.54 11.07 -26.79
N ASP A 5 43.57 11.68 -26.21
CA ASP A 5 43.65 12.33 -24.90
C ASP A 5 42.89 13.67 -24.92
N TYR A 6 42.11 13.99 -23.89
CA TYR A 6 41.54 15.33 -23.68
C TYR A 6 42.07 15.91 -22.37
N SER A 7 42.90 16.93 -22.51
CA SER A 7 43.46 17.76 -21.45
C SER A 7 42.55 18.95 -21.14
N GLU A 8 42.43 19.28 -19.85
CA GLU A 8 41.70 20.44 -19.32
C GLU A 8 42.36 21.78 -19.71
N PRO A 9 41.60 22.84 -19.99
CA PRO A 9 42.14 24.19 -20.07
C PRO A 9 42.02 24.95 -18.75
N LYS A 10 43.17 25.45 -18.26
CA LYS A 10 43.25 26.54 -17.28
C LYS A 10 42.95 27.88 -17.96
N GLY A 11 42.11 28.71 -17.36
CA GLY A 11 41.85 30.10 -17.77
C GLY A 11 41.82 31.03 -16.56
N GLU A 12 42.50 32.16 -16.70
CA GLU A 12 43.02 33.07 -15.67
C GLU A 12 41.97 33.99 -15.01
N LEU A 13 42.21 34.36 -13.75
CA LEU A 13 41.49 35.41 -13.01
C LEU A 13 42.23 36.75 -13.17
N GLU A 14 41.57 37.75 -13.75
CA GLU A 14 41.97 39.16 -13.64
C GLU A 14 40.95 39.97 -12.83
N LYS A 15 41.47 40.81 -11.93
CA LYS A 15 40.75 41.79 -11.12
C LYS A 15 40.68 43.13 -11.85
N MET A 16 39.54 43.83 -11.82
CA MET A 16 39.55 45.30 -11.75
C MET A 16 38.22 45.93 -11.26
N GLU A 17 38.34 46.55 -10.08
CA GLU A 17 37.89 47.87 -9.61
C GLU A 17 36.46 48.42 -9.80
N SER A 18 36.05 49.11 -8.72
CA SER A 18 34.79 49.78 -8.41
C SER A 18 34.63 51.17 -9.03
N VAL A 19 33.42 51.53 -9.43
CA VAL A 19 32.95 52.94 -9.49
C VAL A 19 31.51 53.02 -8.98
N GLY A 20 31.26 53.95 -8.05
CA GLY A 20 29.98 54.16 -7.40
C GLY A 20 29.08 55.21 -8.06
N GLY A 21 27.80 55.18 -7.69
CA GLY A 21 26.78 56.21 -7.95
C GLY A 21 25.51 55.87 -7.17
N GLY A 22 24.99 56.79 -6.35
CA GLY A 22 24.02 56.50 -5.29
C GLY A 22 22.59 57.02 -5.48
N LEU A 23 21.68 56.38 -4.70
CA LEU A 23 20.45 56.84 -4.02
C LEU A 23 19.16 57.12 -4.86
N PRO A 24 17.93 57.00 -4.29
CA PRO A 24 17.58 57.04 -2.85
C PRO A 24 16.77 55.86 -2.26
N LYS A 25 16.77 55.87 -0.92
CA LYS A 25 16.11 54.94 0.01
C LYS A 25 14.60 55.19 0.09
N SER A 26 13.80 54.13 0.07
CA SER A 26 12.48 54.10 0.71
C SER A 26 12.47 53.01 1.79
N SER A 27 11.88 53.36 2.92
CA SER A 27 11.87 52.65 4.20
C SER A 27 11.02 51.38 4.14
N GLY A 28 11.63 50.24 4.39
CA GLY A 28 10.97 48.97 4.68
C GLY A 28 11.73 48.25 5.80
N THR A 29 11.00 47.90 6.84
CA THR A 29 11.43 47.31 8.11
C THR A 29 12.45 46.19 7.93
N ARG A 30 13.63 46.29 8.57
CA ARG A 30 14.60 45.20 8.67
C ARG A 30 14.00 44.06 9.51
N SER A 31 13.37 43.09 8.84
CA SER A 31 13.39 41.71 9.32
C SER A 31 14.77 41.15 9.00
N ALA A 32 15.48 40.66 10.01
CA ALA A 32 16.74 39.97 9.83
C ALA A 32 16.49 38.69 9.02
N SER A 33 16.77 38.72 7.72
CA SER A 33 16.98 37.49 6.96
C SER A 33 18.32 36.90 7.39
N ALA A 34 18.31 36.19 8.52
CA ALA A 34 19.23 35.09 8.69
C ALA A 34 19.10 34.22 7.43
N GLY A 35 20.22 33.88 6.79
CA GLY A 35 20.23 32.86 5.75
C GLY A 35 19.70 31.57 6.36
N THR A 36 18.40 31.33 6.21
CA THR A 36 17.70 30.18 6.74
C THR A 36 18.29 28.94 6.11
N SER A 37 18.71 27.98 6.93
CA SER A 37 19.04 26.63 6.48
C SER A 37 17.93 26.19 5.52
N ALA A 38 18.30 25.75 4.30
CA ALA A 38 17.34 25.09 3.44
C ALA A 38 16.67 23.98 4.26
N ASP A 39 15.33 23.97 4.31
CA ASP A 39 14.58 22.90 4.97
C ASP A 39 15.14 21.56 4.46
N ARG A 40 15.62 20.71 5.37
CA ARG A 40 16.26 19.42 5.08
C ARG A 40 15.40 18.60 4.11
N TYR A 41 14.08 18.75 4.22
CA TYR A 41 13.09 17.98 3.47
C TYR A 41 12.50 18.75 2.26
N ASP A 42 13.04 19.91 1.85
CA ASP A 42 12.49 20.72 0.75
C ASP A 42 12.25 19.92 -0.54
N ARG A 43 13.23 19.09 -0.96
CA ARG A 43 13.14 18.30 -2.19
C ARG A 43 11.98 17.31 -2.19
N GLN A 44 11.73 16.66 -1.05
CA GLN A 44 10.69 15.66 -0.91
C GLN A 44 9.32 16.28 -0.59
N ILE A 45 9.29 17.42 0.11
CA ILE A 45 8.06 18.21 0.30
C ILE A 45 7.52 18.69 -1.04
N ARG A 46 8.36 18.98 -2.04
CA ARG A 46 7.87 19.28 -3.40
C ARG A 46 7.14 18.12 -4.08
N ILE A 47 7.36 16.88 -3.63
CA ILE A 47 6.74 15.67 -4.18
C ILE A 47 5.42 15.38 -3.45
N TRP A 48 5.47 15.20 -2.12
CA TRP A 48 4.30 14.80 -1.32
C TRP A 48 3.67 15.90 -0.45
N GLY A 49 4.18 17.14 -0.54
CA GLY A 49 3.70 18.29 0.23
C GLY A 49 3.98 18.16 1.73
N GLU A 50 3.65 19.22 2.46
CA GLU A 50 3.75 19.24 3.93
C GLU A 50 2.87 18.18 4.58
N HIS A 51 1.68 17.93 4.02
CA HIS A 51 0.80 16.89 4.52
C HIS A 51 1.46 15.49 4.47
N GLY A 52 2.07 15.13 3.34
CA GLY A 52 2.78 13.84 3.24
C GLY A 52 3.96 13.76 4.20
N GLN A 53 4.68 14.88 4.39
CA GLN A 53 5.76 14.94 5.37
C GLN A 53 5.26 14.77 6.81
N ASN A 54 4.09 15.33 7.14
CA ASN A 54 3.49 15.17 8.46
C ASN A 54 3.02 13.74 8.73
N GLU A 55 2.48 13.04 7.72
CA GLU A 55 2.17 11.61 7.84
C GLU A 55 3.44 10.78 8.12
N LEU A 56 4.55 11.07 7.42
CA LEU A 56 5.84 10.42 7.70
C LEU A 56 6.34 10.70 9.13
N ARG A 57 6.28 11.96 9.58
CA ARG A 57 6.66 12.38 10.94
C ARG A 57 5.76 11.81 12.04
N ALA A 58 4.58 11.29 11.70
CA ALA A 58 3.69 10.60 12.62
C ALA A 58 3.88 9.08 12.59
N ALA A 59 4.28 8.53 11.45
CA ALA A 59 4.32 7.10 11.19
C ALA A 59 5.39 6.36 12.00
N SER A 60 5.04 5.16 12.45
CA SER A 60 5.99 4.24 13.06
C SER A 60 6.00 2.88 12.36
N VAL A 61 7.19 2.31 12.19
CA VAL A 61 7.40 1.10 11.41
C VAL A 61 8.03 0.00 12.26
N LEU A 62 7.46 -1.19 12.23
CA LEU A 62 8.04 -2.38 12.82
C LEU A 62 8.79 -3.17 11.75
N VAL A 63 10.03 -3.55 12.01
CA VAL A 63 10.86 -4.36 11.10
C VAL A 63 11.24 -5.67 11.78
N LEU A 64 10.95 -6.79 11.12
CA LEU A 64 11.35 -8.12 11.56
C LEU A 64 12.58 -8.58 10.75
N GLY A 65 13.70 -8.76 11.45
CA GLY A 65 15.02 -9.03 10.88
C GLY A 65 15.86 -7.78 10.66
N SER A 66 17.19 -7.95 10.74
CA SER A 66 18.19 -6.88 10.59
C SER A 66 19.27 -7.22 9.55
N SER A 67 18.88 -7.85 8.43
CA SER A 67 19.79 -8.18 7.32
C SER A 67 20.15 -6.96 6.46
N ALA A 68 20.96 -7.13 5.41
CA ALA A 68 21.35 -6.02 4.53
C ALA A 68 20.16 -5.31 3.89
N VAL A 69 19.15 -6.07 3.45
CA VAL A 69 17.93 -5.46 2.90
C VAL A 69 17.15 -4.66 3.94
N ALA A 70 17.12 -5.10 5.21
CA ALA A 70 16.47 -4.35 6.29
C ALA A 70 17.18 -3.00 6.52
N GLY A 71 18.51 -3.00 6.51
CA GLY A 71 19.31 -1.77 6.58
C GLY A 71 19.04 -0.81 5.43
N GLU A 72 18.93 -1.32 4.20
CA GLU A 72 18.61 -0.51 3.01
C GLU A 72 17.18 0.03 3.01
N VAL A 73 16.20 -0.76 3.45
CA VAL A 73 14.81 -0.28 3.66
C VAL A 73 14.80 0.84 4.68
N LEU A 74 15.39 0.61 5.86
CA LEU A 74 15.37 1.56 6.96
C LEU A 74 16.14 2.83 6.64
N LYS A 75 17.30 2.75 5.99
CA LYS A 75 18.04 3.93 5.50
C LYS A 75 17.13 4.83 4.67
N ASN A 76 16.38 4.24 3.74
CA ASN A 76 15.46 4.96 2.84
C ASN A 76 14.16 5.42 3.51
N LEU A 77 13.91 5.05 4.77
CA LEU A 77 12.81 5.59 5.59
C LEU A 77 13.30 6.63 6.61
N VAL A 78 14.47 6.42 7.19
CA VAL A 78 15.12 7.31 8.15
C VAL A 78 15.54 8.62 7.47
N LEU A 79 16.13 8.57 6.28
CA LEU A 79 16.56 9.78 5.55
C LEU A 79 15.38 10.73 5.24
N PRO A 80 14.21 10.26 4.78
CA PRO A 80 13.03 11.11 4.63
C PRO A 80 12.36 11.55 5.95
N GLY A 81 12.77 11.01 7.10
CA GLY A 81 12.28 11.42 8.41
C GLY A 81 10.96 10.77 8.83
N ILE A 82 10.89 9.43 8.82
CA ILE A 82 9.86 8.71 9.59
C ILE A 82 9.95 9.04 11.09
N ARG A 83 8.85 8.97 11.85
CA ARG A 83 8.91 9.22 13.30
C ARG A 83 9.79 8.23 14.03
N ARG A 84 9.48 6.94 13.86
CA ARG A 84 10.02 5.87 14.70
C ARG A 84 10.12 4.55 13.95
N PHE A 85 11.19 3.80 14.20
CA PHE A 85 11.30 2.40 13.82
C PHE A 85 11.70 1.49 14.97
N VAL A 86 11.26 0.24 14.92
CA VAL A 86 11.65 -0.82 15.86
C VAL A 86 12.11 -2.04 15.11
N ILE A 87 13.28 -2.56 15.46
CA ILE A 87 13.83 -3.79 14.88
C ILE A 87 13.67 -4.95 15.87
N ILE A 88 13.07 -6.05 15.43
CA ILE A 88 13.01 -7.31 16.17
C ILE A 88 13.96 -8.32 15.51
N ASP A 89 15.05 -8.66 16.18
CA ASP A 89 16.01 -9.67 15.72
C ASP A 89 16.90 -10.17 16.87
N ASP A 90 17.24 -11.45 16.88
CA ASP A 90 18.19 -12.09 17.79
C ASP A 90 19.54 -12.44 17.13
N ALA A 91 19.72 -12.09 15.86
CA ALA A 91 20.98 -12.30 15.17
C ALA A 91 22.11 -11.44 15.72
N HIS A 92 23.32 -12.01 15.70
CA HIS A 92 24.56 -11.33 16.03
C HIS A 92 25.31 -10.97 14.75
N VAL A 93 26.11 -9.90 14.82
CA VAL A 93 26.91 -9.43 13.69
C VAL A 93 27.98 -10.46 13.36
N THR A 94 28.01 -10.86 12.10
CA THR A 94 28.99 -11.76 11.51
C THR A 94 29.96 -11.00 10.62
N ARG A 95 31.03 -11.65 10.17
CA ARG A 95 31.95 -11.02 9.21
C ARG A 95 31.27 -10.72 7.87
N SER A 96 30.32 -11.54 7.44
CA SER A 96 29.54 -11.32 6.22
C SER A 96 28.73 -10.03 6.30
N ASP A 97 28.20 -9.69 7.47
CA ASP A 97 27.45 -8.45 7.69
C ASP A 97 28.32 -7.21 7.46
N LEU A 98 29.59 -7.24 7.88
CA LEU A 98 30.51 -6.10 7.72
C LEU A 98 30.75 -5.72 6.25
N HIS A 99 30.57 -6.67 5.32
CA HIS A 99 30.70 -6.42 3.89
C HIS A 99 29.39 -5.99 3.22
N ASN A 100 28.25 -6.33 3.83
CA ASN A 100 26.93 -6.20 3.21
C ASN A 100 26.03 -5.13 3.87
N THR A 101 26.40 -4.64 5.06
CA THR A 101 25.64 -3.69 5.87
C THR A 101 26.50 -2.48 6.21
N MET A 102 25.88 -1.42 6.75
CA MET A 102 26.58 -0.21 7.19
C MET A 102 27.31 -0.39 8.55
N LEU A 103 27.63 -1.62 8.96
CA LEU A 103 28.17 -1.94 10.27
C LEU A 103 29.70 -1.85 10.32
N SER A 104 30.24 -1.49 11.48
CA SER A 104 31.69 -1.35 11.68
C SER A 104 32.34 -2.64 12.19
N PRO A 105 33.65 -2.87 11.94
CA PRO A 105 34.34 -4.06 12.46
C PRO A 105 34.24 -4.24 13.99
N GLY A 106 34.10 -3.13 14.73
CA GLY A 106 33.88 -3.14 16.18
C GLY A 106 32.51 -3.66 16.62
N ASP A 107 31.60 -3.96 15.68
CA ASP A 107 30.30 -4.56 15.96
C ASP A 107 30.30 -6.08 15.93
N LEU A 108 31.39 -6.71 15.46
CA LEU A 108 31.47 -8.15 15.33
C LEU A 108 31.10 -8.85 16.66
N GLY A 109 30.16 -9.80 16.57
CA GLY A 109 29.65 -10.54 17.73
C GLY A 109 28.65 -9.79 18.61
N LYS A 110 28.31 -8.53 18.33
CA LYS A 110 27.24 -7.79 19.04
C LYS A 110 25.87 -8.10 18.44
N ALA A 111 24.81 -7.71 19.14
CA ALA A 111 23.44 -7.78 18.64
C ALA A 111 23.29 -6.92 17.37
N ARG A 112 22.96 -7.56 16.24
CA ARG A 112 22.93 -6.91 14.92
C ARG A 112 21.88 -5.81 14.82
N ALA A 113 20.69 -6.05 15.35
CA ALA A 113 19.63 -5.03 15.40
C ALA A 113 20.06 -3.78 16.19
N ALA A 114 20.72 -3.95 17.33
CA ALA A 114 21.18 -2.84 18.16
C ALA A 114 22.28 -2.03 17.47
N SER A 115 23.25 -2.72 16.85
CA SER A 115 24.30 -2.05 16.06
C SER A 115 23.71 -1.32 14.85
N MET A 116 22.73 -1.91 14.14
CA MET A 116 22.06 -1.27 13.01
C MET A 116 21.27 -0.02 13.42
N VAL A 117 20.54 -0.08 14.54
CA VAL A 117 19.84 1.11 15.09
C VAL A 117 20.82 2.24 15.35
N ARG A 118 21.98 1.95 15.94
CA ARG A 118 23.01 2.97 16.21
C ARG A 118 23.45 3.67 14.93
N GLU A 119 23.86 2.92 13.91
CA GLU A 119 24.33 3.47 12.63
C GLU A 119 23.22 4.26 11.90
N LEU A 120 21.98 3.76 11.92
CA LEU A 120 20.85 4.44 11.27
C LEU A 120 20.52 5.77 11.93
N LEU A 121 20.61 5.87 13.26
CA LEU A 121 20.32 7.11 13.99
C LEU A 121 21.35 8.22 13.72
N GLU A 122 22.53 7.90 13.20
CA GLU A 122 23.48 8.91 12.73
C GLU A 122 22.99 9.63 11.45
N LEU A 123 22.12 8.99 10.67
CA LEU A 123 21.61 9.55 9.41
C LEU A 123 20.59 10.67 9.63
N ASN A 124 19.80 10.58 10.70
CA ASN A 124 18.76 11.56 10.98
C ASN A 124 18.42 11.64 12.47
N SER A 125 18.78 12.77 13.10
CA SER A 125 18.53 13.08 14.51
C SER A 125 17.05 13.20 14.89
N ASP A 126 16.17 13.38 13.90
CA ASP A 126 14.74 13.61 14.14
C ASP A 126 13.97 12.28 14.29
N VAL A 127 14.63 11.14 14.07
CA VAL A 127 14.03 9.82 14.04
C VAL A 127 14.33 9.07 15.33
N GLU A 128 13.33 8.37 15.87
CA GLU A 128 13.47 7.47 17.01
C GLU A 128 13.73 6.04 16.55
N GLY A 129 14.72 5.36 17.12
CA GLY A 129 15.09 3.99 16.77
C GLY A 129 15.21 3.13 18.01
N ALA A 130 14.62 1.93 17.99
CA ALA A 130 14.78 0.95 19.05
C ALA A 130 15.00 -0.45 18.48
N SER A 131 15.60 -1.34 19.27
CA SER A 131 15.72 -2.76 18.94
C SER A 131 15.27 -3.63 20.11
N VAL A 132 14.73 -4.81 19.79
CA VAL A 132 14.40 -5.84 20.77
C VAL A 132 15.17 -7.10 20.37
N HIS A 133 16.03 -7.57 21.27
CA HIS A 133 16.82 -8.77 21.05
C HIS A 133 15.99 -10.03 21.29
N MET A 134 15.20 -10.40 20.30
CA MET A 134 14.29 -11.56 20.31
C MET A 134 14.11 -12.07 18.90
N SER A 135 13.98 -13.40 18.75
CA SER A 135 13.75 -13.98 17.43
C SER A 135 12.40 -13.51 16.85
N PRO A 136 12.32 -13.21 15.54
CA PRO A 136 11.05 -12.87 14.89
C PRO A 136 9.93 -13.89 15.14
N VAL A 137 10.28 -15.18 15.23
CA VAL A 137 9.34 -16.26 15.51
C VAL A 137 8.80 -16.18 16.95
N ALA A 138 9.66 -15.91 17.93
CA ALA A 138 9.25 -15.76 19.33
C ALA A 138 8.36 -14.53 19.50
N TYR A 139 8.70 -13.42 18.86
CA TYR A 139 7.87 -12.20 18.86
C TYR A 139 6.45 -12.48 18.32
N VAL A 140 6.34 -13.07 17.13
CA VAL A 140 5.04 -13.39 16.52
C VAL A 140 4.24 -14.34 17.41
N THR A 141 4.88 -15.35 18.00
CA THR A 141 4.22 -16.27 18.93
C THR A 141 3.71 -15.57 20.19
N ALA A 142 4.47 -14.60 20.72
CA ALA A 142 4.03 -13.78 21.85
C ALA A 142 2.86 -12.87 21.48
N CYS A 143 2.87 -12.25 20.30
CA CYS A 143 1.75 -11.45 19.80
C CYS A 143 0.49 -12.30 19.64
N GLU A 144 0.58 -13.49 19.04
CA GLU A 144 -0.53 -14.43 18.91
C GLU A 144 -1.14 -14.80 20.27
N ALA A 145 -0.29 -15.10 21.26
CA ALA A 145 -0.73 -15.38 22.62
C ALA A 145 -1.42 -14.17 23.29
N SER A 146 -0.89 -12.96 23.07
CA SER A 146 -1.47 -11.71 23.58
C SER A 146 -2.86 -11.43 23.01
N VAL A 147 -3.04 -11.64 21.69
CA VAL A 147 -4.33 -11.48 21.00
C VAL A 147 -5.36 -12.49 21.53
N LEU A 148 -4.95 -13.74 21.74
CA LEU A 148 -5.82 -14.77 22.31
C LEU A 148 -6.25 -14.43 23.74
N ASN A 149 -5.31 -14.01 24.59
CA ASN A 149 -5.60 -13.64 25.98
C ASN A 149 -6.49 -12.39 26.07
N SER A 150 -6.28 -11.40 25.21
CA SER A 150 -7.13 -10.20 25.11
C SER A 150 -8.57 -10.53 24.73
N CYS A 151 -8.80 -11.59 23.94
CA CYS A 151 -10.14 -12.05 23.57
C CYS A 151 -10.86 -12.82 24.69
N VAL A 152 -10.12 -13.44 25.62
CA VAL A 152 -10.69 -14.25 26.72
C VAL A 152 -11.14 -13.38 27.90
N CYS A 153 -10.57 -12.18 28.06
CA CYS A 153 -10.89 -11.25 29.16
C CYS A 153 -12.28 -10.59 29.10
N SER A 154 -13.07 -10.79 28.04
CA SER A 154 -14.47 -10.30 27.98
C SER A 154 -15.49 -11.26 28.63
N ARG A 155 -15.05 -12.38 29.23
CA ARG A 155 -15.93 -13.33 29.95
C ARG A 155 -15.30 -13.87 31.24
N ARG A 156 -15.13 -13.02 32.25
CA ARG A 156 -15.14 -13.49 33.66
C ARG A 156 -15.80 -12.44 34.56
N VAL A 157 -17.11 -12.64 34.71
CA VAL A 157 -17.89 -12.62 35.95
C VAL A 157 -17.43 -11.64 37.02
N GLU A 158 -18.23 -10.59 37.19
CA GLU A 158 -18.49 -9.97 38.48
C GLU A 158 -18.90 -11.06 39.49
N GLU A 159 -17.98 -11.50 40.35
CA GLU A 159 -18.33 -12.20 41.58
C GLU A 159 -17.56 -11.58 42.75
N ASN A 160 -18.30 -10.77 43.50
CA ASN A 160 -18.14 -10.37 44.89
C ASN A 160 -16.90 -10.90 45.64
N ALA A 161 -15.99 -10.00 45.97
CA ALA A 161 -15.22 -10.09 47.20
C ALA A 161 -15.14 -8.69 47.85
N MET A 162 -15.71 -8.56 49.04
CA MET A 162 -15.60 -7.39 49.91
C MET A 162 -14.13 -7.14 50.32
N PRO A 163 -13.77 -5.89 50.67
CA PRO A 163 -12.47 -5.58 51.23
C PRO A 163 -12.49 -5.72 52.76
N ASP A 164 -11.59 -6.53 53.32
CA ASP A 164 -11.24 -6.43 54.74
C ASP A 164 -10.09 -5.43 54.94
N PRO A 165 -10.19 -4.49 55.90
CA PRO A 165 -9.14 -3.53 56.18
C PRO A 165 -8.28 -4.00 57.37
N ALA A 166 -6.96 -4.10 57.15
CA ALA A 166 -5.89 -3.77 58.12
C ALA A 166 -4.62 -4.61 57.86
N SER A 167 -3.51 -3.93 57.54
CA SER A 167 -2.28 -4.05 58.34
C SER A 167 -1.17 -3.13 57.81
N SER A 168 -0.85 -2.15 58.66
CA SER A 168 0.48 -1.59 58.97
C SER A 168 1.41 -1.10 57.85
N ALA A 169 1.66 0.21 57.94
CA ALA A 169 2.79 0.96 57.42
C ALA A 169 4.16 0.33 57.77
N GLY A 170 5.08 0.45 56.82
CA GLY A 170 6.51 0.24 56.99
C GLY A 170 7.25 1.02 55.91
N ASP A 171 7.76 2.18 56.29
CA ASP A 171 8.66 3.01 55.49
C ASP A 171 10.02 2.28 55.31
N ALA A 172 10.52 2.21 54.07
CA ALA A 172 11.93 2.01 53.79
C ALA A 172 12.32 2.67 52.47
N GLU A 173 13.32 3.54 52.55
CA GLU A 173 13.87 4.41 51.52
C GLU A 173 14.65 3.66 50.42
N GLY A 174 14.60 4.20 49.20
CA GLY A 174 15.78 4.37 48.34
C GLY A 174 16.34 3.16 47.59
N THR A 175 15.78 2.86 46.42
CA THR A 175 16.50 2.20 45.31
C THR A 175 16.15 2.89 43.99
N GLY A 176 17.14 3.00 43.09
CA GLY A 176 17.18 3.89 41.91
C GLY A 176 16.08 3.66 40.86
N PRO A 177 16.10 4.40 39.73
CA PRO A 177 15.08 4.26 38.70
C PRO A 177 15.17 2.85 38.13
N GLY A 178 14.28 1.98 38.60
CA GLY A 178 14.09 0.66 38.05
C GLY A 178 13.75 0.82 36.58
N GLU A 179 14.39 0.00 35.76
CA GLU A 179 13.96 -0.30 34.41
C GLU A 179 12.46 -0.58 34.49
N SER A 180 11.64 0.37 34.03
CA SER A 180 10.22 0.09 33.78
C SER A 180 10.19 -1.15 32.92
N GLU A 181 9.49 -2.21 33.34
CA GLU A 181 9.20 -3.36 32.49
C GLU A 181 8.49 -2.86 31.23
N VAL A 182 9.26 -2.54 30.19
CA VAL A 182 8.73 -2.11 28.91
C VAL A 182 8.15 -3.37 28.28
N GLY A 183 6.83 -3.48 28.30
CA GLY A 183 6.12 -4.55 27.61
C GLY A 183 6.54 -4.66 26.14
N LEU A 184 6.45 -5.87 25.60
CA LEU A 184 6.73 -6.10 24.17
C LEU A 184 5.85 -5.16 23.31
N PRO A 185 6.42 -4.57 22.25
CA PRO A 185 5.66 -3.65 21.41
C PRO A 185 4.49 -4.38 20.76
N ASP A 186 3.28 -3.79 20.79
CA ASP A 186 2.11 -4.36 20.13
C ASP A 186 2.18 -4.06 18.61
N ILE A 187 1.84 -5.05 17.78
CA ILE A 187 1.89 -4.92 16.32
C ILE A 187 0.93 -3.84 15.81
N PHE A 188 -0.16 -3.58 16.54
CA PHE A 188 -1.17 -2.58 16.21
C PHE A 188 -0.74 -1.13 16.53
N ASP A 189 0.35 -0.94 17.28
CA ASP A 189 0.89 0.40 17.54
C ASP A 189 1.65 0.98 16.33
N PHE A 190 1.87 0.16 15.30
CA PHE A 190 2.65 0.52 14.12
C PHE A 190 1.76 0.85 12.92
N SER A 191 2.21 1.83 12.14
CA SER A 191 1.57 2.23 10.88
C SER A 191 1.81 1.20 9.77
N LEU A 192 2.87 0.40 9.87
CA LEU A 192 3.33 -0.56 8.87
C LEU A 192 4.25 -1.59 9.52
N VAL A 193 4.15 -2.84 9.06
CA VAL A 193 5.09 -3.92 9.38
C VAL A 193 5.90 -4.29 8.15
N ILE A 194 7.21 -4.47 8.31
CA ILE A 194 8.12 -4.91 7.25
C ILE A 194 8.83 -6.19 7.69
N ALA A 195 8.63 -7.28 6.96
CA ALA A 195 9.31 -8.54 7.18
C ALA A 195 10.48 -8.66 6.20
N CYS A 196 11.72 -8.66 6.71
CA CYS A 196 12.92 -8.77 5.89
C CYS A 196 13.55 -10.15 6.05
N GLN A 197 13.73 -10.88 4.94
CA GLN A 197 14.36 -12.20 4.91
C GLN A 197 13.69 -13.25 5.83
N GLN A 198 12.37 -13.18 5.96
CA GLN A 198 11.60 -14.09 6.82
C GLN A 198 11.11 -15.33 6.06
N PRO A 199 10.97 -16.49 6.74
CA PRO A 199 10.44 -17.70 6.12
C PRO A 199 8.93 -17.57 5.83
N LEU A 200 8.47 -18.29 4.80
CA LEU A 200 7.07 -18.24 4.34
C LEU A 200 6.05 -18.47 5.46
N ASP A 201 6.30 -19.46 6.33
CA ASP A 201 5.42 -19.78 7.45
C ASP A 201 5.23 -18.59 8.41
N LEU A 202 6.33 -17.88 8.71
CA LEU A 202 6.26 -16.70 9.58
C LEU A 202 5.53 -15.54 8.90
N VAL A 203 5.75 -15.34 7.59
CA VAL A 203 5.05 -14.29 6.83
C VAL A 203 3.55 -14.57 6.75
N LEU A 204 3.13 -15.84 6.57
CA LEU A 204 1.72 -16.24 6.62
C LEU A 204 1.09 -15.97 8.00
N ARG A 205 1.81 -16.25 9.08
CA ARG A 205 1.36 -15.95 10.46
C ARG A 205 1.25 -14.45 10.70
N LEU A 206 2.22 -13.66 10.23
CA LEU A 206 2.17 -12.19 10.27
C LEU A 206 0.97 -11.63 9.50
N SER A 207 0.70 -12.15 8.30
CA SER A 207 -0.48 -11.76 7.50
C SER A 207 -1.79 -11.92 8.28
N ARG A 208 -1.94 -13.06 8.99
CA ARG A 208 -3.08 -13.30 9.89
C ARG A 208 -3.13 -12.31 11.05
N LEU A 209 -2.00 -12.09 11.74
CA LEU A 209 -1.92 -11.16 12.86
C LEU A 209 -2.26 -9.71 12.46
N CYS A 210 -1.82 -9.30 11.28
CA CYS A 210 -2.09 -7.99 10.70
C CYS A 210 -3.54 -7.82 10.21
N GLY A 211 -4.39 -8.84 10.32
CA GLY A 211 -5.78 -8.81 9.87
C GLY A 211 -5.95 -8.78 8.35
N LEU A 212 -4.95 -9.28 7.60
CA LEU A 212 -4.92 -9.23 6.13
C LEU A 212 -5.54 -10.47 5.47
N GLU A 213 -5.68 -11.57 6.20
CA GLU A 213 -6.33 -12.78 5.69
C GLU A 213 -7.85 -12.63 5.69
N PRO A 214 -8.55 -13.14 4.65
CA PRO A 214 -10.01 -13.09 4.61
C PRO A 214 -10.60 -13.82 5.81
N VAL A 215 -11.63 -13.24 6.42
CA VAL A 215 -12.41 -13.91 7.45
C VAL A 215 -13.08 -15.11 6.78
N GLU A 216 -12.67 -16.32 7.14
CA GLU A 216 -13.37 -17.53 6.75
C GLU A 216 -14.83 -17.39 7.20
N GLN A 217 -15.71 -17.02 6.28
CA GLN A 217 -17.13 -17.20 6.46
C GLN A 217 -17.32 -18.71 6.50
N THR A 218 -17.32 -19.29 7.70
CA THR A 218 -17.87 -20.62 7.91
C THR A 218 -19.31 -20.55 7.44
N THR A 219 -19.53 -20.88 6.17
CA THR A 219 -20.83 -21.30 5.70
C THR A 219 -21.12 -22.53 6.54
N SER A 220 -21.94 -22.33 7.59
CA SER A 220 -22.65 -23.44 8.19
C SER A 220 -23.28 -24.15 7.00
N SER A 221 -22.82 -25.37 6.73
CA SER A 221 -23.51 -26.29 5.86
C SER A 221 -24.90 -26.49 6.45
N ALA A 222 -25.84 -25.64 6.02
CA ALA A 222 -27.24 -25.91 6.16
C ALA A 222 -27.47 -27.16 5.33
N SER A 223 -27.48 -28.31 6.00
CA SER A 223 -27.97 -29.56 5.45
C SER A 223 -29.36 -29.30 4.89
N THR A 224 -29.45 -29.16 3.57
CA THR A 224 -30.72 -29.22 2.86
C THR A 224 -31.23 -30.65 3.01
N ILE A 225 -32.04 -30.88 4.04
CA ILE A 225 -32.92 -32.04 4.11
C ILE A 225 -33.93 -31.83 2.98
N SER A 226 -33.64 -32.42 1.82
CA SER A 226 -34.61 -32.54 0.74
C SER A 226 -35.65 -33.57 1.15
N VAL A 227 -36.83 -33.11 1.54
CA VAL A 227 -38.04 -33.94 1.61
C VAL A 227 -38.49 -34.20 0.18
N SER A 228 -38.26 -35.41 -0.33
CA SER A 228 -38.81 -35.86 -1.61
C SER A 228 -40.10 -36.66 -1.37
N HIS A 229 -41.21 -36.16 -1.93
CA HIS A 229 -42.45 -36.92 -2.08
C HIS A 229 -42.32 -37.96 -3.21
N PRO A 230 -42.97 -39.14 -3.08
CA PRO A 230 -42.81 -40.24 -4.03
C PRO A 230 -43.68 -40.05 -5.27
N ILE A 231 -43.10 -40.30 -6.44
CA ILE A 231 -43.84 -40.58 -7.67
C ILE A 231 -43.48 -42.00 -8.11
N CYS A 232 -44.51 -42.85 -8.15
CA CYS A 232 -44.46 -44.23 -8.62
C CYS A 232 -44.14 -44.30 -10.11
N HIS A 233 -43.27 -45.23 -10.52
CA HIS A 233 -43.48 -46.09 -11.70
C HIS A 233 -42.56 -47.33 -11.67
N ASN A 234 -43.06 -48.39 -12.31
CA ASN A 234 -42.79 -49.81 -12.10
C ASN A 234 -41.51 -50.38 -12.74
N GLY A 235 -41.04 -51.49 -12.14
CA GLY A 235 -40.32 -52.62 -12.77
C GLY A 235 -38.80 -52.50 -12.73
N GLY A 236 -37.98 -53.50 -12.38
CA GLY A 236 -38.17 -54.90 -12.04
C GLY A 236 -36.81 -55.60 -12.23
N ALA A 237 -36.45 -56.52 -11.30
CA ALA A 237 -35.26 -57.40 -11.28
C ALA A 237 -33.89 -56.70 -11.09
N GLY A 238 -32.91 -57.16 -10.31
CA GLY A 238 -32.72 -58.37 -9.49
C GLY A 238 -31.21 -58.52 -9.23
N PHE A 239 -30.83 -59.13 -8.09
CA PHE A 239 -29.48 -59.68 -7.74
C PHE A 239 -28.33 -58.67 -7.47
N ASP A 240 -27.40 -58.86 -6.52
CA ASP A 240 -27.23 -59.81 -5.40
C ASP A 240 -26.18 -59.26 -4.39
N PHE A 241 -26.13 -59.90 -3.23
CA PHE A 241 -25.45 -59.55 -1.98
C PHE A 241 -24.01 -60.10 -1.86
N THR A 242 -23.06 -59.37 -1.23
CA THR A 242 -21.97 -59.89 -0.34
C THR A 242 -21.14 -58.70 0.18
N ARG A 243 -21.08 -58.30 1.46
CA ARG A 243 -20.92 -58.89 2.81
C ARG A 243 -19.45 -59.07 3.27
N CYS A 244 -19.07 -58.19 4.22
CA CYS A 244 -18.16 -58.33 5.39
C CYS A 244 -16.71 -58.83 5.22
N ALA A 245 -15.75 -58.15 5.86
CA ALA A 245 -15.39 -58.44 7.26
C ALA A 245 -14.30 -57.50 7.83
N THR A 246 -14.56 -57.09 9.06
CA THR A 246 -13.73 -56.41 10.07
C THR A 246 -12.51 -57.19 10.53
N THR A 247 -11.41 -56.50 10.85
CA THR A 247 -10.61 -56.77 12.06
C THR A 247 -10.02 -55.46 12.63
N VAL A 248 -10.09 -55.33 13.96
CA VAL A 248 -9.55 -54.27 14.81
C VAL A 248 -8.24 -54.77 15.42
N PRO A 249 -7.24 -53.90 15.70
CA PRO A 249 -6.75 -53.82 17.08
C PRO A 249 -6.45 -52.39 17.58
N THR A 250 -7.06 -52.08 18.75
CA THR A 250 -6.50 -51.46 19.97
C THR A 250 -5.43 -50.35 19.95
N THR A 251 -5.83 -49.24 20.60
CA THR A 251 -5.22 -47.96 21.06
C THR A 251 -3.92 -48.06 21.92
N PRO A 252 -3.14 -46.95 22.17
CA PRO A 252 -3.61 -45.59 22.54
C PRO A 252 -2.95 -44.36 21.86
N PRO A 253 -3.60 -43.17 21.92
CA PRO A 253 -3.09 -41.94 21.32
C PRO A 253 -2.29 -41.07 22.31
N PRO A 254 -1.31 -40.27 21.86
CA PRO A 254 -0.70 -39.23 22.67
C PRO A 254 -1.55 -37.96 22.64
N ALA A 255 -1.72 -37.36 23.83
CA ALA A 255 -2.49 -36.16 24.08
C ALA A 255 -1.73 -34.90 23.63
N ALA A 256 -2.14 -34.29 22.51
CA ALA A 256 -1.78 -32.90 22.16
C ALA A 256 -2.80 -32.24 21.21
N GLU A 257 -4.04 -32.71 21.17
CA GLU A 257 -5.04 -32.28 20.17
C GLU A 257 -6.39 -31.89 20.80
N LYS A 258 -6.35 -31.33 22.02
CA LYS A 258 -7.56 -30.87 22.74
C LYS A 258 -7.57 -29.39 23.12
N ALA A 259 -6.71 -28.57 22.52
CA ALA A 259 -6.79 -27.11 22.63
C ALA A 259 -7.41 -26.43 21.39
N ALA A 260 -7.60 -27.16 20.27
CA ALA A 260 -8.09 -26.57 19.01
C ALA A 260 -9.62 -26.62 18.82
N SER A 261 -10.40 -27.16 19.77
CA SER A 261 -11.82 -27.44 19.57
C SER A 261 -12.80 -26.62 20.44
N LEU A 262 -12.34 -25.56 21.11
CA LEU A 262 -13.19 -24.79 22.06
C LEU A 262 -13.30 -23.28 21.79
N CYS A 263 -12.81 -22.79 20.64
CA CYS A 263 -13.13 -21.45 20.17
C CYS A 263 -14.34 -21.49 19.23
N ASN A 264 -15.53 -21.70 19.79
CA ASN A 264 -16.78 -21.49 19.06
C ASN A 264 -16.92 -19.99 18.71
N GLY A 265 -16.47 -19.62 17.50
CA GLY A 265 -17.17 -18.74 16.57
C GLY A 265 -17.47 -17.28 16.95
N ARG A 266 -16.93 -16.72 18.03
CA ARG A 266 -16.95 -15.27 18.30
C ARG A 266 -15.71 -14.83 19.10
N CYS A 267 -14.53 -14.89 18.49
CA CYS A 267 -13.43 -14.04 18.95
C CYS A 267 -13.74 -12.62 18.50
N CYS A 268 -13.64 -11.66 19.42
CA CYS A 268 -13.77 -10.24 19.14
C CYS A 268 -12.67 -9.84 18.14
N GLN A 269 -12.96 -9.87 16.84
CA GLN A 269 -12.06 -9.43 15.79
C GLN A 269 -11.79 -7.94 16.00
N ARG A 270 -10.55 -7.59 16.37
CA ARG A 270 -10.09 -6.21 16.25
C ARG A 270 -10.14 -5.85 14.76
N SER A 271 -10.78 -4.74 14.44
CA SER A 271 -11.05 -4.28 13.07
C SER A 271 -9.88 -3.52 12.42
N GLU A 272 -8.70 -3.51 13.04
CA GLU A 272 -7.55 -2.74 12.58
C GLU A 272 -6.66 -3.60 11.70
N ILE A 273 -6.58 -3.21 10.42
CA ILE A 273 -5.68 -3.80 9.44
C ILE A 273 -4.36 -3.04 9.50
N VAL A 274 -3.26 -3.77 9.69
CA VAL A 274 -1.90 -3.20 9.62
C VAL A 274 -1.26 -3.64 8.30
N PRO A 275 -0.86 -2.72 7.42
CA PRO A 275 -0.19 -3.11 6.18
C PRO A 275 1.11 -3.88 6.46
N LEU A 276 1.42 -4.84 5.60
CA LEU A 276 2.59 -5.70 5.65
C LEU A 276 3.36 -5.63 4.33
N ILE A 277 4.66 -5.36 4.40
CA ILE A 277 5.58 -5.52 3.27
C ILE A 277 6.55 -6.65 3.60
N ASN A 278 6.58 -7.70 2.78
CA ASN A 278 7.61 -8.72 2.86
C ASN A 278 8.69 -8.47 1.80
N VAL A 279 9.95 -8.50 2.22
CA VAL A 279 11.10 -8.25 1.36
C VAL A 279 12.09 -9.39 1.47
N THR A 280 12.40 -10.01 0.33
CA THR A 280 13.35 -11.12 0.24
C THR A 280 14.41 -10.82 -0.81
N SER A 281 15.68 -11.09 -0.52
CA SER A 281 16.82 -10.90 -1.42
C SER A 281 17.74 -12.11 -1.39
N VAL A 282 17.79 -12.89 -2.47
CA VAL A 282 18.63 -14.09 -2.58
C VAL A 282 19.44 -14.03 -3.87
N GLY A 283 20.75 -13.88 -3.73
CA GLY A 283 21.69 -13.68 -4.82
C GLY A 283 21.35 -12.42 -5.61
N LEU A 284 21.04 -12.62 -6.89
CA LEU A 284 20.61 -11.53 -7.79
C LEU A 284 19.09 -11.44 -7.94
N LEU A 285 18.33 -12.25 -7.21
CA LEU A 285 16.86 -12.20 -7.17
C LEU A 285 16.40 -11.39 -5.96
N GLY A 286 15.49 -10.45 -6.18
CA GLY A 286 14.86 -9.69 -5.12
C GLY A 286 13.34 -9.67 -5.28
N VAL A 287 12.60 -9.71 -4.18
CA VAL A 287 11.14 -9.75 -4.17
C VAL A 287 10.61 -8.78 -3.10
N VAL A 288 9.62 -7.98 -3.49
CA VAL A 288 8.84 -7.12 -2.58
C VAL A 288 7.37 -7.48 -2.72
N ARG A 289 6.76 -7.98 -1.64
CA ARG A 289 5.33 -8.32 -1.59
C ARG A 289 4.62 -7.32 -0.69
N VAL A 290 3.65 -6.59 -1.24
CA VAL A 290 2.83 -5.61 -0.52
C VAL A 290 1.46 -6.19 -0.23
N CYS A 291 1.05 -6.20 1.04
CA CYS A 291 -0.29 -6.60 1.48
C CYS A 291 -0.88 -5.50 2.38
N ALA A 292 -1.97 -4.86 1.95
CA ALA A 292 -2.57 -3.74 2.70
C ALA A 292 -4.10 -3.80 2.84
N GLY A 293 -4.71 -4.97 2.63
CA GLY A 293 -6.17 -5.15 2.71
C GLY A 293 -6.93 -4.28 1.69
N GLU A 294 -7.99 -3.61 2.13
CA GLU A 294 -8.68 -2.60 1.31
C GLU A 294 -8.02 -1.23 1.46
N TYR A 295 -7.44 -0.73 0.38
CA TYR A 295 -6.73 0.54 0.34
C TYR A 295 -7.45 1.54 -0.57
N CYS A 296 -8.05 2.58 0.04
CA CYS A 296 -8.82 3.60 -0.67
C CYS A 296 -7.95 4.83 -0.97
N LEU A 297 -7.77 5.13 -2.24
CA LEU A 297 -6.98 6.26 -2.74
C LEU A 297 -7.91 7.42 -3.15
N VAL A 298 -7.71 8.56 -2.50
CA VAL A 298 -8.34 9.84 -2.88
C VAL A 298 -7.42 10.62 -3.80
N GLU A 299 -6.16 10.78 -3.43
CA GLU A 299 -5.17 11.53 -4.20
C GLU A 299 -4.24 10.55 -4.93
N ARG A 300 -4.19 10.65 -6.26
CA ARG A 300 -3.32 9.83 -7.14
C ARG A 300 -2.36 10.73 -7.92
N LYS A 301 -1.32 11.21 -7.25
CA LYS A 301 -0.27 12.01 -7.91
C LYS A 301 0.46 11.15 -8.96
N GLY A 302 0.66 11.70 -10.15
CA GLY A 302 1.41 11.05 -11.24
C GLY A 302 0.58 10.58 -12.46
N GLN A 303 -0.75 10.68 -12.41
CA GLN A 303 -1.56 10.55 -13.63
C GLN A 303 -1.57 11.89 -14.39
N SER A 304 -1.47 11.82 -15.73
CA SER A 304 -1.17 12.95 -16.60
C SER A 304 -2.08 14.17 -16.38
N GLU A 305 -1.47 15.33 -16.14
CA GLU A 305 -2.12 16.64 -15.98
C GLU A 305 -3.06 17.01 -17.15
N GLY A 306 -2.98 16.31 -18.28
CA GLY A 306 -3.85 16.47 -19.45
C GLY A 306 -5.34 16.12 -19.23
N SER A 307 -5.69 15.38 -18.17
CA SER A 307 -7.06 14.89 -17.92
C SER A 307 -7.99 15.86 -17.17
N VAL A 308 -7.59 17.12 -16.97
CA VAL A 308 -8.46 18.09 -16.27
C VAL A 308 -9.72 18.39 -17.10
N ASP A 309 -10.89 18.18 -16.50
CA ASP A 309 -12.19 18.51 -17.08
C ASP A 309 -12.50 20.00 -16.95
N LEU A 310 -12.16 20.75 -17.99
CA LEU A 310 -12.44 22.18 -18.08
C LEU A 310 -13.91 22.51 -18.37
N ARG A 311 -14.81 21.53 -18.51
CA ARG A 311 -16.23 21.78 -18.83
C ARG A 311 -16.48 22.56 -20.12
N LEU A 312 -15.55 22.52 -21.08
CA LEU A 312 -15.69 23.29 -22.33
C LEU A 312 -16.77 22.72 -23.26
N PHE A 313 -16.97 21.39 -23.26
CA PHE A 313 -18.00 20.73 -24.07
C PHE A 313 -19.43 21.10 -23.62
N ASP A 314 -19.61 21.24 -22.30
CA ASP A 314 -20.88 21.51 -21.66
C ASP A 314 -20.68 22.47 -20.46
N PRO A 315 -20.47 23.77 -20.76
CA PRO A 315 -20.12 24.78 -19.78
C PRO A 315 -21.27 25.01 -18.80
N PHE A 316 -20.93 25.18 -17.52
CA PHE A 316 -21.90 25.64 -16.53
C PHE A 316 -22.29 27.10 -16.80
N PRO A 317 -23.48 27.56 -16.34
CA PRO A 317 -24.03 28.86 -16.72
C PRO A 317 -23.05 30.03 -16.56
N GLU A 318 -22.38 30.09 -15.41
CA GLU A 318 -21.43 31.17 -15.09
C GLU A 318 -20.20 31.19 -16.02
N LEU A 319 -19.74 30.01 -16.48
CA LEU A 319 -18.64 29.88 -17.44
C LEU A 319 -19.07 30.29 -18.85
N TYR A 320 -20.28 29.91 -19.26
CA TYR A 320 -20.84 30.29 -20.55
C TYR A 320 -21.04 31.82 -20.62
N GLU A 321 -21.63 32.41 -19.58
CA GLU A 321 -21.81 33.86 -19.46
C GLU A 321 -20.48 34.61 -19.55
N PHE A 322 -19.46 34.16 -18.82
CA PHE A 322 -18.10 34.72 -18.91
C PHE A 322 -17.54 34.65 -20.32
N ALA A 323 -17.68 33.52 -21.01
CA ALA A 323 -17.17 33.37 -22.37
C ALA A 323 -17.92 34.25 -23.40
N MET A 324 -19.22 34.47 -23.22
CA MET A 324 -20.03 35.32 -24.10
C MET A 324 -19.84 36.82 -23.86
N GLU A 325 -19.26 37.23 -22.72
CA GLU A 325 -18.91 38.63 -22.43
C GLU A 325 -17.87 39.19 -23.42
N TYR A 326 -17.04 38.32 -24.02
CA TYR A 326 -16.01 38.70 -24.98
C TYR A 326 -16.59 38.89 -26.40
N ASP A 327 -16.67 40.14 -26.86
CA ASP A 327 -16.92 40.43 -28.28
C ASP A 327 -15.60 40.46 -29.07
N LEU A 328 -15.18 39.31 -29.59
CA LEU A 328 -13.92 39.14 -30.33
C LEU A 328 -13.79 40.09 -31.53
N ASN A 329 -14.89 40.61 -32.09
CA ASN A 329 -14.81 41.52 -33.24
C ASN A 329 -14.51 42.98 -32.84
N ARG A 330 -14.79 43.34 -31.58
CA ARG A 330 -14.68 44.73 -31.09
C ARG A 330 -13.43 45.00 -30.26
N LEU A 331 -12.73 43.94 -29.84
CA LEU A 331 -11.46 44.06 -29.14
C LEU A 331 -10.37 44.67 -30.04
N ASP A 332 -9.43 45.40 -29.46
CA ASP A 332 -8.19 45.78 -30.13
C ASP A 332 -7.26 44.55 -30.26
N ASP A 333 -6.24 44.65 -31.11
CA ASP A 333 -5.41 43.49 -31.47
C ASP A 333 -4.62 42.93 -30.28
N LEU A 334 -4.22 43.78 -29.33
CA LEU A 334 -3.54 43.34 -28.12
C LEU A 334 -4.48 42.55 -27.20
N ALA A 335 -5.67 43.09 -26.91
CA ALA A 335 -6.65 42.39 -26.08
C ALA A 335 -7.15 41.11 -26.75
N HIS A 336 -7.28 41.10 -28.07
CA HIS A 336 -7.67 39.92 -28.85
C HIS A 336 -6.64 38.77 -28.72
N ALA A 337 -5.34 39.09 -28.79
CA ALA A 337 -4.25 38.12 -28.59
C ALA A 337 -4.11 37.63 -27.13
N GLN A 338 -4.79 38.27 -26.18
CA GLN A 338 -4.78 37.96 -24.75
C GLN A 338 -6.06 37.27 -24.26
N VAL A 339 -6.98 36.92 -25.15
CA VAL A 339 -8.19 36.17 -24.78
C VAL A 339 -7.83 34.73 -24.42
N PRO A 340 -8.27 34.21 -23.26
CA PRO A 340 -8.04 32.81 -22.86
C PRO A 340 -8.56 31.80 -23.90
N PHE A 341 -7.79 30.75 -24.20
CA PHE A 341 -8.21 29.74 -25.19
C PHE A 341 -9.55 29.06 -24.84
N ALA A 342 -9.87 28.93 -23.55
CA ALA A 342 -11.14 28.39 -23.07
C ALA A 342 -12.35 29.18 -23.59
N VAL A 343 -12.25 30.51 -23.64
CA VAL A 343 -13.28 31.41 -24.18
C VAL A 343 -13.44 31.18 -25.68
N ILE A 344 -12.32 31.12 -26.40
CA ILE A 344 -12.28 30.88 -27.86
C ILE A 344 -12.98 29.55 -28.19
N LEU A 345 -12.67 28.48 -27.45
CA LEU A 345 -13.26 27.16 -27.67
C LEU A 345 -14.76 27.12 -27.38
N ILE A 346 -15.23 27.78 -26.31
CA ILE A 346 -16.67 27.86 -26.01
C ILE A 346 -17.40 28.62 -27.11
N GLN A 347 -16.87 29.77 -27.56
CA GLN A 347 -17.46 30.53 -28.67
C GLN A 347 -17.44 29.75 -29.99
N ALA A 348 -16.37 29.01 -30.29
CA ALA A 348 -16.30 28.16 -31.48
C ALA A 348 -17.37 27.08 -31.48
N LEU A 349 -17.53 26.38 -30.35
CA LEU A 349 -18.54 25.33 -30.16
C LEU A 349 -19.96 25.87 -30.27
N ASP A 350 -20.20 27.05 -29.69
CA ASP A 350 -21.47 27.75 -29.74
C ASP A 350 -21.84 28.19 -31.16
N ARG A 351 -20.88 28.73 -31.94
CA ARG A 351 -21.05 29.02 -33.38
C ARG A 351 -21.34 27.75 -34.17
N TYR A 352 -20.59 26.67 -33.93
CA TYR A 352 -20.82 25.38 -34.58
C TYR A 352 -22.24 24.87 -34.33
N ARG A 353 -22.69 24.82 -33.08
CA ARG A 353 -24.05 24.37 -32.71
C ARG A 353 -25.14 25.21 -33.39
N ARG A 354 -24.96 26.54 -33.48
CA ARG A 354 -25.91 27.40 -34.21
C ARG A 354 -25.99 27.08 -35.70
N THR A 355 -24.85 26.85 -36.36
CA THR A 355 -24.84 26.49 -37.80
C THR A 355 -25.55 25.17 -38.08
N GLN A 356 -25.43 24.20 -37.18
CA GLN A 356 -26.13 22.91 -37.28
C GLN A 356 -27.64 23.05 -37.04
N CYS A 357 -28.06 23.83 -36.03
CA CYS A 357 -29.49 24.07 -35.78
C CYS A 357 -30.20 24.81 -36.92
N SER A 358 -29.53 25.74 -37.61
CA SER A 358 -30.08 26.40 -38.79
C SER A 358 -30.27 25.47 -40.01
N SER A 359 -29.66 24.28 -39.98
CA SER A 359 -29.72 23.28 -41.06
C SER A 359 -30.81 22.23 -40.85
N SER A 360 -31.38 22.12 -39.63
CA SER A 360 -32.39 21.12 -39.25
C SER A 360 -33.71 21.79 -38.84
N SER A 361 -34.63 21.97 -39.78
CA SER A 361 -35.90 22.70 -39.57
C SER A 361 -37.00 21.94 -38.79
N ASP A 362 -36.77 20.71 -38.28
CA ASP A 362 -37.85 19.85 -37.75
C ASP A 362 -37.61 19.24 -36.35
N ALA A 363 -36.85 19.87 -35.43
CA ALA A 363 -36.62 19.30 -34.09
C ALA A 363 -36.74 20.28 -32.90
N CYS A 364 -37.52 21.36 -33.02
CA CYS A 364 -37.84 22.22 -31.88
C CYS A 364 -39.14 21.75 -31.20
N ALA A 365 -39.10 20.60 -30.52
CA ALA A 365 -40.17 20.17 -29.62
C ALA A 365 -39.61 19.52 -28.35
N MET A 366 -39.62 20.30 -27.26
CA MET A 366 -39.63 19.89 -25.85
C MET A 366 -38.64 18.80 -25.43
N GLY A 367 -37.39 19.22 -25.21
CA GLY A 367 -36.36 18.48 -24.49
C GLY A 367 -34.97 18.94 -24.92
N GLU A 368 -34.07 19.26 -24.00
CA GLU A 368 -32.66 19.46 -24.35
C GLU A 368 -32.15 18.19 -25.06
N PRO A 369 -31.61 18.28 -26.28
CA PRO A 369 -31.06 17.11 -26.96
C PRO A 369 -29.94 16.54 -26.08
N PRO A 370 -29.85 15.20 -25.95
CA PRO A 370 -28.79 14.58 -25.16
C PRO A 370 -27.43 15.04 -25.68
N LEU A 371 -26.55 15.41 -24.76
CA LEU A 371 -25.16 15.81 -25.02
C LEU A 371 -24.38 14.61 -25.57
N MET A 372 -24.46 14.41 -26.89
CA MET A 372 -23.76 13.34 -27.59
C MET A 372 -22.41 13.82 -28.10
N PRO A 373 -21.39 12.94 -28.20
CA PRO A 373 -20.13 13.27 -28.86
C PRO A 373 -20.36 13.87 -30.24
N LEU A 374 -19.54 14.85 -30.60
CA LEU A 374 -19.63 15.46 -31.92
C LEU A 374 -19.19 14.47 -33.01
N PRO A 375 -19.74 14.55 -34.24
CA PRO A 375 -19.28 13.76 -35.38
C PRO A 375 -17.79 13.98 -35.67
N GLN A 376 -17.14 13.01 -36.31
CA GLN A 376 -15.71 13.10 -36.61
C GLN A 376 -15.40 14.27 -37.56
N GLU A 377 -16.33 14.63 -38.44
CA GLU A 377 -16.25 15.77 -39.35
C GLU A 377 -16.33 17.12 -38.62
N ALA A 378 -16.87 17.15 -37.39
CA ALA A 378 -16.99 18.37 -36.59
C ALA A 378 -15.62 18.98 -36.26
N ARG A 379 -14.58 18.15 -36.16
CA ARG A 379 -13.22 18.63 -35.88
C ARG A 379 -12.77 19.64 -36.92
N GLY A 380 -12.80 19.29 -38.21
CA GLY A 380 -12.36 20.19 -39.28
C GLY A 380 -13.19 21.46 -39.36
N GLN A 381 -14.50 21.38 -39.07
CA GLN A 381 -15.38 22.55 -39.03
C GLN A 381 -15.07 23.48 -37.85
N LEU A 382 -14.81 22.92 -36.66
CA LEU A 382 -14.40 23.69 -35.49
C LEU A 382 -13.04 24.34 -35.69
N GLU A 383 -12.06 23.62 -36.24
CA GLU A 383 -10.75 24.17 -36.60
C GLU A 383 -10.89 25.32 -37.60
N ALA A 384 -11.78 25.19 -38.61
CA ALA A 384 -12.08 26.26 -39.55
C ALA A 384 -12.77 27.47 -38.89
N ILE A 385 -13.69 27.26 -37.94
CA ILE A 385 -14.33 28.33 -37.17
C ILE A 385 -13.29 29.07 -36.32
N ILE A 386 -12.41 28.35 -35.63
CA ILE A 386 -11.33 28.93 -34.81
C ILE A 386 -10.39 29.74 -35.70
N GLN A 387 -9.98 29.19 -36.85
CA GLN A 387 -9.13 29.90 -37.79
C GLN A 387 -9.81 31.15 -38.38
N GLY A 388 -11.13 31.10 -38.60
CA GLY A 388 -11.90 32.26 -39.05
C GLY A 388 -12.10 33.35 -37.97
N MET A 389 -11.89 33.02 -36.70
CA MET A 389 -11.88 33.99 -35.59
C MET A 389 -10.51 34.65 -35.38
N ARG A 390 -9.43 34.05 -35.89
CA ARG A 390 -8.05 34.54 -35.78
C ARG A 390 -7.84 35.75 -36.70
N ARG A 391 -7.14 36.79 -36.22
CA ARG A 391 -6.80 38.00 -37.00
C ARG A 391 -5.39 37.92 -37.57
N HIS A 392 -4.43 37.48 -36.75
CA HIS A 392 -3.01 37.47 -37.10
C HIS A 392 -2.39 36.08 -36.89
N PRO A 393 -1.42 35.68 -37.72
CA PRO A 393 -0.82 34.34 -37.68
C PRO A 393 0.14 34.11 -36.51
N ASP A 394 0.42 35.11 -35.68
CA ASP A 394 1.31 35.06 -34.51
C ASP A 394 0.54 34.98 -33.17
N GLU A 395 -0.79 34.88 -33.21
CA GLU A 395 -1.62 34.81 -32.01
C GLU A 395 -1.54 33.43 -31.31
N VAL A 396 -0.70 33.36 -30.27
CA VAL A 396 -0.41 32.13 -29.51
C VAL A 396 -1.64 31.54 -28.82
N ASN A 397 -2.58 32.37 -28.34
CA ASN A 397 -3.82 31.91 -27.71
C ASN A 397 -4.72 31.11 -28.68
N PHE A 398 -4.71 31.44 -29.98
CA PHE A 398 -5.41 30.66 -31.01
C PHE A 398 -4.68 29.35 -31.34
N ASP A 399 -3.34 29.35 -31.29
CA ASP A 399 -2.55 28.11 -31.42
C ASP A 399 -2.82 27.16 -30.24
N GLU A 400 -2.92 27.70 -29.01
CA GLU A 400 -3.35 26.94 -27.82
C GLU A 400 -4.78 26.40 -27.97
N ALA A 401 -5.71 27.21 -28.49
CA ALA A 401 -7.08 26.76 -28.74
C ALA A 401 -7.10 25.61 -29.75
N MET A 402 -6.33 25.71 -30.83
CA MET A 402 -6.20 24.66 -31.84
C MET A 402 -5.64 23.37 -31.24
N ALA A 403 -4.59 23.46 -30.42
CA ALA A 403 -4.01 22.32 -29.71
C ALA A 403 -5.00 21.66 -28.72
N ASN A 404 -5.94 22.43 -28.17
CA ASN A 404 -6.91 21.97 -27.18
C ASN A 404 -8.32 21.69 -27.75
N VAL A 405 -8.51 21.72 -29.07
CA VAL A 405 -9.82 21.48 -29.71
C VAL A 405 -10.42 20.12 -29.32
N PHE A 406 -9.58 19.11 -29.06
CA PHE A 406 -10.03 17.78 -28.65
C PHE A 406 -10.87 17.77 -27.37
N ARG A 407 -10.72 18.80 -26.51
CA ARG A 407 -11.48 18.95 -25.26
C ARG A 407 -12.96 19.28 -25.46
N ILE A 408 -13.34 19.77 -26.64
CA ILE A 408 -14.74 20.08 -27.01
C ILE A 408 -15.32 19.11 -28.04
N LEU A 409 -14.58 18.08 -28.45
CA LEU A 409 -15.08 17.07 -29.40
C LEU A 409 -15.96 16.02 -28.71
N LYS A 410 -15.58 15.63 -27.49
CA LYS A 410 -16.28 14.60 -26.72
C LYS A 410 -16.54 15.09 -25.29
N PRO A 411 -17.67 14.71 -24.68
CA PRO A 411 -17.87 14.87 -23.25
C PRO A 411 -16.73 14.21 -22.47
N HIS A 412 -16.33 14.83 -21.37
CA HIS A 412 -15.34 14.24 -20.48
C HIS A 412 -15.94 13.00 -19.80
N SER A 413 -15.24 11.87 -19.88
CA SER A 413 -15.63 10.60 -19.27
C SER A 413 -14.80 10.34 -18.01
N VAL A 414 -15.46 9.82 -16.98
CA VAL A 414 -14.83 9.43 -15.72
C VAL A 414 -13.96 8.18 -15.93
N SER A 415 -12.87 8.03 -15.17
CA SER A 415 -12.03 6.82 -15.19
C SER A 415 -12.83 5.58 -14.75
N GLN A 416 -12.47 4.41 -15.28
CA GLN A 416 -13.10 3.14 -14.90
C GLN A 416 -13.04 2.89 -13.39
N ASP A 417 -11.88 3.11 -12.77
CA ASP A 417 -11.68 2.99 -11.31
C ASP A 417 -12.70 3.82 -10.51
N THR A 418 -12.93 5.07 -10.93
CA THR A 418 -13.85 5.97 -10.23
C THR A 418 -15.30 5.58 -10.47
N ALA A 419 -15.64 5.10 -11.68
CA ALA A 419 -16.96 4.59 -11.99
C ALA A 419 -17.32 3.39 -11.09
N GLU A 420 -16.39 2.46 -10.89
CA GLU A 420 -16.57 1.31 -10.00
C GLU A 420 -16.79 1.73 -8.54
N VAL A 421 -16.02 2.71 -8.05
CA VAL A 421 -16.23 3.28 -6.70
C VAL A 421 -17.63 3.85 -6.54
N ILE A 422 -18.11 4.62 -7.52
CA ILE A 422 -19.43 5.24 -7.49
C ILE A 422 -20.54 4.19 -7.58
N GLU A 423 -20.37 3.19 -8.44
CA GLU A 423 -21.33 2.09 -8.60
C GLU A 423 -21.47 1.30 -7.28
N GLN A 424 -20.36 0.91 -6.69
CA GLN A 424 -20.34 0.19 -5.42
C GLN A 424 -20.95 1.03 -4.29
N ALA A 425 -20.58 2.31 -4.19
CA ALA A 425 -21.15 3.22 -3.20
C ALA A 425 -22.65 3.47 -3.42
N SER A 426 -23.13 3.44 -4.66
CA SER A 426 -24.55 3.59 -4.99
C SER A 426 -25.41 2.42 -4.52
N CYS A 427 -24.80 1.26 -4.28
CA CYS A 427 -25.51 0.06 -3.87
C CYS A 427 -26.07 0.21 -2.43
N PRO A 428 -27.40 0.08 -2.21
CA PRO A 428 -28.00 0.20 -0.87
C PRO A 428 -27.65 -0.95 0.08
N SER A 429 -27.37 -2.14 -0.48
CA SER A 429 -27.01 -3.32 0.31
C SER A 429 -25.53 -3.35 0.69
N PHE A 430 -24.69 -2.61 -0.03
CA PHE A 430 -23.29 -2.45 0.34
C PHE A 430 -23.24 -1.75 1.70
N LYS A 431 -22.47 -2.26 2.65
CA LYS A 431 -22.18 -1.61 3.94
C LYS A 431 -20.69 -1.75 4.20
N PRO A 432 -19.92 -0.64 4.17
CA PRO A 432 -18.48 -0.71 4.35
C PRO A 432 -18.15 -1.15 5.79
N VAL A 433 -17.30 -2.16 5.92
CA VAL A 433 -16.75 -2.58 7.23
C VAL A 433 -15.46 -1.80 7.53
N THR A 434 -14.68 -1.52 6.49
CA THR A 434 -13.43 -0.75 6.52
C THR A 434 -13.60 0.56 5.74
N ASN A 435 -12.71 1.53 5.96
CA ASN A 435 -12.66 2.79 5.21
C ASN A 435 -14.01 3.55 5.17
N ILE A 436 -14.77 3.52 6.28
CA ILE A 436 -16.13 4.07 6.37
C ILE A 436 -16.19 5.52 5.89
N ASN A 437 -15.22 6.35 6.27
CA ASN A 437 -15.14 7.75 5.87
C ASN A 437 -15.06 7.93 4.35
N PHE A 438 -14.19 7.16 3.68
CA PHE A 438 -14.06 7.19 2.22
C PHE A 438 -15.36 6.79 1.54
N TRP A 439 -15.97 5.69 2.00
CA TRP A 439 -17.19 5.17 1.41
C TRP A 439 -18.41 6.07 1.67
N THR A 440 -18.47 6.77 2.81
CA THR A 440 -19.48 7.80 3.06
C THR A 440 -19.34 8.97 2.09
N LEU A 441 -18.12 9.43 1.81
CA LEU A 441 -17.86 10.45 0.79
C LEU A 441 -18.23 9.95 -0.61
N ALA A 442 -17.88 8.70 -0.94
CA ALA A 442 -18.24 8.09 -2.22
C ALA A 442 -19.77 7.98 -2.40
N ARG A 443 -20.53 7.70 -1.33
CA ARG A 443 -22.00 7.72 -1.35
C ARG A 443 -22.56 9.10 -1.60
N ALA A 444 -22.03 10.11 -0.91
CA ALA A 444 -22.40 11.50 -1.12
C ALA A 444 -22.10 11.94 -2.57
N LEU A 445 -20.95 11.53 -3.11
CA LEU A 445 -20.57 11.77 -4.50
C LEU A 445 -21.52 11.07 -5.48
N ALA A 446 -21.89 9.83 -5.22
CA ALA A 446 -22.86 9.09 -6.02
C ALA A 446 -24.25 9.76 -6.02
N ALA A 447 -24.70 10.29 -4.87
CA ALA A 447 -25.91 11.08 -4.76
C ALA A 447 -25.82 12.38 -5.59
N PHE A 448 -24.69 13.09 -5.48
CA PHE A 448 -24.41 14.28 -6.28
C PHE A 448 -24.43 13.98 -7.79
N GLN A 449 -23.73 12.92 -8.23
CA GLN A 449 -23.68 12.52 -9.63
C GLN A 449 -25.08 12.13 -10.15
N ARG A 450 -25.90 11.45 -9.33
CA ARG A 450 -27.28 11.10 -9.71
C ARG A 450 -28.14 12.35 -9.96
N ALA A 451 -27.96 13.39 -9.15
CA ALA A 451 -28.69 14.66 -9.23
C ALA A 451 -28.17 15.56 -10.37
N CYS A 452 -26.86 15.74 -10.48
CA CYS A 452 -26.22 16.67 -11.42
C CYS A 452 -25.79 16.05 -12.75
N LYS A 453 -25.85 14.72 -12.88
CA LYS A 453 -25.34 13.93 -14.02
C LYS A 453 -23.85 14.12 -14.33
N LYS A 454 -23.12 14.76 -13.40
CA LYS A 454 -21.72 15.17 -13.51
C LYS A 454 -21.07 15.03 -12.13
N LEU A 455 -19.75 14.87 -12.10
CA LEU A 455 -18.95 14.97 -10.88
C LEU A 455 -18.75 16.45 -10.48
N PRO A 456 -18.30 16.76 -9.25
CA PRO A 456 -18.01 18.14 -8.83
C PRO A 456 -16.85 18.73 -9.66
N VAL A 457 -16.87 20.03 -9.92
CA VAL A 457 -15.76 20.71 -10.61
C VAL A 457 -14.50 20.73 -9.74
N GLN A 458 -13.33 20.42 -10.32
CA GLN A 458 -12.05 20.36 -9.58
C GLN A 458 -11.60 21.73 -9.04
N GLY A 459 -11.97 22.81 -9.72
CA GLY A 459 -11.66 24.19 -9.34
C GLY A 459 -10.28 24.69 -9.78
N THR A 460 -9.41 23.81 -10.28
CA THR A 460 -8.07 24.14 -10.77
C THR A 460 -8.06 24.33 -12.28
N LEU A 461 -7.27 25.30 -12.75
CA LEU A 461 -7.06 25.58 -14.18
C LEU A 461 -5.58 25.39 -14.55
N PRO A 462 -5.29 24.83 -15.74
CA PRO A 462 -3.94 24.86 -16.30
C PRO A 462 -3.57 26.30 -16.68
N ASP A 463 -2.26 26.53 -16.83
CA ASP A 463 -1.76 27.78 -17.38
C ASP A 463 -2.26 27.99 -18.82
N MET A 464 -2.44 29.24 -19.21
CA MET A 464 -2.92 29.61 -20.55
C MET A 464 -2.49 31.03 -20.93
N THR A 465 -2.22 31.23 -22.22
CA THR A 465 -1.89 32.57 -22.74
C THR A 465 -3.11 33.49 -22.62
N SER A 466 -3.05 34.43 -21.68
CA SER A 466 -4.08 35.44 -21.47
C SER A 466 -3.56 36.63 -20.64
N ASP A 467 -4.34 37.72 -20.58
CA ASP A 467 -4.03 38.78 -19.62
C ASP A 467 -4.31 38.35 -18.18
N THR A 468 -3.57 38.95 -17.24
CA THR A 468 -3.63 38.59 -15.81
C THR A 468 -5.03 38.74 -15.21
N GLN A 469 -5.81 39.75 -15.62
CA GLN A 469 -7.14 39.99 -15.06
C GLN A 469 -8.16 38.96 -15.56
N SER A 470 -8.13 38.66 -16.86
CA SER A 470 -8.98 37.63 -17.46
C SER A 470 -8.71 36.25 -16.88
N PHE A 471 -7.43 35.88 -16.69
CA PHE A 471 -7.05 34.63 -16.06
C PHE A 471 -7.56 34.52 -14.62
N ILE A 472 -7.34 35.56 -13.79
CA ILE A 472 -7.80 35.57 -12.39
C ILE A 472 -9.33 35.49 -12.32
N ARG A 473 -10.05 36.23 -13.18
CA ARG A 473 -11.52 36.16 -13.24
C ARG A 473 -12.00 34.75 -13.61
N LEU A 474 -11.40 34.13 -14.62
CA LEU A 474 -11.72 32.75 -15.01
C LEU A 474 -11.45 31.78 -13.85
N GLN A 475 -10.31 31.91 -13.17
CA GLN A 475 -9.98 31.09 -11.99
C GLN A 475 -11.02 31.24 -10.87
N GLN A 476 -11.52 32.46 -10.63
CA GLN A 476 -12.58 32.71 -9.65
C GLN A 476 -13.91 32.04 -10.03
N VAL A 477 -14.28 32.03 -11.32
CA VAL A 477 -15.47 31.35 -11.82
C VAL A 477 -15.44 29.86 -11.52
N TYR A 478 -14.31 29.18 -11.80
CA TYR A 478 -14.14 27.75 -11.48
C TYR A 478 -14.07 27.49 -9.98
N SER A 479 -13.35 28.34 -9.23
CA SER A 479 -13.19 28.17 -7.77
C SER A 479 -14.53 28.27 -7.05
N LYS A 480 -15.36 29.27 -7.40
CA LYS A 480 -16.69 29.47 -6.83
C LYS A 480 -17.65 28.33 -7.19
N ARG A 481 -17.57 27.82 -8.42
CA ARG A 481 -18.34 26.65 -8.84
C ARG A 481 -17.96 25.40 -8.04
N ALA A 482 -16.66 25.15 -7.89
CA ALA A 482 -16.13 24.03 -7.12
C ALA A 482 -16.55 24.11 -5.63
N GLU A 483 -16.52 25.31 -5.03
CA GLU A 483 -17.00 25.54 -3.65
C GLU A 483 -18.49 25.20 -3.51
N GLY A 484 -19.32 25.64 -4.45
CA GLY A 484 -20.75 25.32 -4.49
C GLY A 484 -21.01 23.81 -4.58
N ASP A 485 -20.29 23.11 -5.47
CA ASP A 485 -20.39 21.66 -5.62
C ASP A 485 -19.91 20.93 -4.34
N CYS A 486 -18.82 21.39 -3.72
CA CYS A 486 -18.32 20.85 -2.45
C CYS A 486 -19.35 21.00 -1.32
N ASN A 487 -20.01 22.16 -1.22
CA ASN A 487 -21.03 22.40 -0.20
C ASN A 487 -22.26 21.49 -0.38
N ALA A 488 -22.65 21.18 -1.61
CA ALA A 488 -23.71 20.21 -1.88
C ALA A 488 -23.33 18.79 -1.44
N ILE A 489 -22.07 18.39 -1.63
CA ILE A 489 -21.56 17.10 -1.13
C ILE A 489 -21.47 17.10 0.39
N LYS A 490 -20.98 18.18 1.03
CA LYS A 490 -20.97 18.34 2.50
C LYS A 490 -22.38 18.16 3.09
N ALA A 491 -23.40 18.77 2.47
CA ALA A 491 -24.79 18.59 2.89
C ALA A 491 -25.26 17.13 2.74
N SER A 492 -24.88 16.46 1.64
CA SER A 492 -25.22 15.05 1.41
C SER A 492 -24.57 14.12 2.45
N VAL A 493 -23.33 14.39 2.85
CA VAL A 493 -22.63 13.65 3.91
C VAL A 493 -23.36 13.81 5.25
N ALA A 494 -23.77 15.03 5.60
CA ALA A 494 -24.50 15.29 6.85
C ALA A 494 -25.81 14.47 6.93
N MET A 495 -26.58 14.45 5.83
CA MET A 495 -27.80 13.63 5.75
C MET A 495 -27.54 12.13 5.94
N ILE A 496 -26.49 11.58 5.31
CA ILE A 496 -26.13 10.15 5.42
C ILE A 496 -25.70 9.80 6.87
N GLN A 497 -25.02 10.71 7.55
CA GLN A 497 -24.58 10.51 8.93
C GLN A 497 -25.77 10.56 9.91
N GLU A 498 -26.75 11.43 9.70
CA GLU A 498 -27.98 11.50 10.51
C GLU A 498 -28.85 10.24 10.38
N ASP A 499 -28.99 9.70 9.16
CA ASP A 499 -29.72 8.45 8.89
C ASP A 499 -29.08 7.23 9.57
N SER A 500 -27.77 7.24 9.75
CA SER A 500 -27.04 6.17 10.44
C SER A 500 -27.30 6.17 11.95
N ILE A 501 -27.48 7.35 12.55
CA ILE A 501 -27.72 7.52 14.00
C ILE A 501 -29.16 7.13 14.38
N THR A 502 -30.13 7.36 13.48
CA THR A 502 -31.54 7.04 13.76
C THR A 502 -31.84 5.54 13.76
N LEU A 503 -31.03 4.71 13.09
CA LEU A 503 -31.20 3.26 13.04
C LEU A 503 -30.64 2.49 14.25
N GLU A 504 -29.73 3.09 15.03
CA GLU A 504 -29.22 2.50 16.27
C GLU A 504 -30.07 2.86 17.51
N GLY A 505 -31.01 3.80 17.37
CA GLY A 505 -31.85 4.32 18.47
C GLY A 505 -33.15 3.55 18.75
N ASP A 506 -33.61 2.67 17.87
CA ASP A 506 -34.93 2.01 18.00
C ASP A 506 -34.89 0.64 18.71
N GLY A 507 -33.99 0.53 19.70
CA GLY A 507 -33.86 -0.63 20.60
C GLY A 507 -34.73 -0.58 21.86
N GLN A 508 -35.63 0.39 22.03
CA GLN A 508 -36.50 0.47 23.22
C GLN A 508 -37.90 1.04 22.94
N GLY A 509 -38.79 0.14 22.54
CA GLY A 509 -40.18 0.03 23.00
C GLY A 509 -41.12 1.23 22.84
N ARG A 510 -42.00 1.18 21.82
CA ARG A 510 -43.37 1.70 21.95
C ARG A 510 -44.41 0.74 21.37
N ARG A 511 -45.34 0.36 22.26
CA ARG A 511 -46.53 -0.45 21.98
C ARG A 511 -47.62 0.39 21.28
N HIS A 512 -48.26 -0.27 20.32
CA HIS A 512 -49.65 -0.12 19.82
C HIS A 512 -50.28 1.26 19.59
N GLY A 513 -50.77 1.44 18.36
CA GLY A 513 -52.05 2.12 18.10
C GLY A 513 -52.27 2.56 16.65
N GLY A 514 -53.18 1.86 15.94
CA GLY A 514 -54.12 2.52 15.03
C GLY A 514 -53.80 2.57 13.52
N VAL A 515 -54.50 1.70 12.80
CA VAL A 515 -54.80 1.72 11.36
C VAL A 515 -55.29 3.10 10.87
N THR A 516 -54.80 3.60 9.72
CA THR A 516 -55.62 3.90 8.53
C THR A 516 -54.78 4.21 7.29
N ASN A 517 -55.35 3.81 6.16
CA ASN A 517 -54.84 3.83 4.80
C ASN A 517 -55.20 5.16 4.10
N SER A 518 -54.26 5.85 3.46
CA SER A 518 -54.61 6.84 2.42
C SER A 518 -53.47 7.05 1.42
N GLN A 519 -53.84 6.88 0.15
CA GLN A 519 -53.09 7.10 -1.08
C GLN A 519 -52.65 8.56 -1.31
N ARG A 520 -51.76 8.74 -2.32
CA ARG A 520 -51.36 9.95 -3.09
C ARG A 520 -50.07 10.61 -2.60
N SER A 521 -49.21 11.19 -3.45
CA SER A 521 -48.95 11.15 -4.89
C SER A 521 -47.69 12.01 -5.11
N CYS A 522 -46.84 11.67 -6.08
CA CYS A 522 -45.66 12.43 -6.45
C CYS A 522 -45.97 13.88 -6.88
N SER A 523 -45.12 14.84 -6.49
CA SER A 523 -44.80 16.09 -7.22
C SER A 523 -43.57 16.78 -6.58
N PRO A 524 -42.55 17.23 -7.35
CA PRO A 524 -41.49 18.16 -6.93
C PRO A 524 -41.71 19.56 -7.56
N PRO A 525 -40.76 20.52 -7.51
CA PRO A 525 -40.01 21.10 -6.39
C PRO A 525 -40.31 22.62 -6.25
N LEU A 526 -39.88 23.28 -5.16
CA LEU A 526 -39.89 24.75 -5.10
C LEU A 526 -38.56 25.35 -4.64
N ARG A 527 -38.29 26.50 -5.26
CA ARG A 527 -37.07 27.29 -5.33
C ARG A 527 -36.62 27.90 -4.00
N CYS A 528 -35.31 28.14 -3.97
CA CYS A 528 -34.59 29.04 -3.09
C CYS A 528 -35.25 30.44 -3.02
N SER A 529 -35.45 30.97 -1.81
CA SER A 529 -35.42 32.41 -1.56
C SER A 529 -35.01 32.70 -0.12
N GLN A 530 -34.04 33.61 -0.05
CA GLN A 530 -33.54 34.43 1.05
C GLN A 530 -34.46 34.55 2.27
N LEU A 531 -33.88 34.46 3.48
CA LEU A 531 -34.32 35.23 4.64
C LEU A 531 -33.17 35.39 5.65
N SER A 532 -33.20 36.57 6.26
CA SER A 532 -32.16 37.31 6.95
C SER A 532 -32.04 36.99 8.44
N SER A 533 -30.84 37.25 8.97
CA SER A 533 -30.49 37.69 10.33
C SER A 533 -31.53 37.63 11.45
N ARG A 534 -31.16 36.95 12.54
CA ARG A 534 -31.50 37.40 13.91
C ARG A 534 -30.54 36.84 14.95
N GLU A 535 -29.92 37.74 15.70
CA GLU A 535 -29.14 37.51 16.91
C GLU A 535 -30.04 37.06 18.07
N GLY A 536 -29.49 36.23 18.96
CA GLY A 536 -30.10 35.85 20.24
C GLY A 536 -29.10 35.05 21.08
N SER A 537 -28.62 35.69 22.16
CA SER A 537 -27.54 35.24 23.05
C SER A 537 -28.03 34.41 24.26
N VAL A 538 -27.05 33.77 24.91
CA VAL A 538 -26.98 33.30 26.31
C VAL A 538 -27.31 31.82 26.62
N GLY A 539 -26.23 31.02 26.73
CA GLY A 539 -25.83 30.43 28.02
C GLY A 539 -26.23 28.98 28.34
N SER A 540 -25.27 28.05 28.25
CA SER A 540 -25.03 27.02 29.28
C SER A 540 -23.73 26.28 28.99
N ALA A 541 -22.69 26.60 29.77
CA ALA A 541 -21.47 25.83 29.85
C ALA A 541 -21.69 24.66 30.80
N PHE A 542 -21.68 23.41 30.32
CA PHE A 542 -21.50 22.24 31.18
C PHE A 542 -20.85 21.08 30.39
N ARG A 543 -19.62 20.75 30.81
CA ARG A 543 -18.86 19.50 30.60
C ARG A 543 -18.61 19.04 29.16
N ARG A 544 -17.52 19.54 28.56
CA ARG A 544 -16.71 18.79 27.60
C ARG A 544 -15.49 18.22 28.31
N ARG A 545 -15.47 16.90 28.49
CA ARG A 545 -14.24 16.12 28.52
C ARG A 545 -14.59 14.69 28.12
N ASP A 546 -13.76 14.14 27.25
CA ASP A 546 -13.68 12.75 26.81
C ASP A 546 -14.57 12.32 25.63
N SER A 547 -14.25 12.84 24.44
CA SER A 547 -14.54 12.15 23.16
C SER A 547 -13.54 12.51 22.04
N GLU A 548 -12.27 12.77 22.39
CA GLU A 548 -11.21 13.07 21.41
C GLU A 548 -10.25 11.88 21.31
N ARG A 549 -10.65 10.84 20.58
CA ARG A 549 -9.69 9.83 20.05
C ARG A 549 -10.16 9.08 18.78
N SER A 550 -11.14 9.60 18.04
CA SER A 550 -11.49 9.14 16.68
C SER A 550 -12.04 10.31 15.84
N GLY A 551 -11.19 11.29 15.54
CA GLY A 551 -11.60 12.56 14.94
C GLY A 551 -10.75 12.98 13.75
N ALA A 552 -10.56 12.10 12.76
CA ALA A 552 -10.12 12.58 11.45
C ALA A 552 -11.32 13.30 10.81
N SER A 553 -11.29 14.63 10.77
CA SER A 553 -12.31 15.42 10.05
C SER A 553 -12.33 14.98 8.59
N LEU A 554 -13.51 14.65 8.06
CA LEU A 554 -13.69 14.30 6.64
C LEU A 554 -13.26 15.49 5.77
N ASP A 555 -12.15 15.37 5.05
CA ASP A 555 -11.68 16.37 4.10
C ASP A 555 -12.45 16.27 2.78
N VAL A 556 -13.65 16.85 2.78
CA VAL A 556 -14.55 16.86 1.61
C VAL A 556 -13.95 17.64 0.45
N GLU A 557 -13.16 18.68 0.72
CA GLU A 557 -12.59 19.54 -0.34
C GLU A 557 -11.50 18.80 -1.12
N LYS A 558 -10.58 18.13 -0.41
CA LYS A 558 -9.61 17.23 -1.04
C LYS A 558 -10.30 16.12 -1.83
N PHE A 559 -11.36 15.54 -1.28
CA PHE A 559 -12.12 14.49 -1.96
C PHE A 559 -12.78 14.99 -3.26
N CYS A 560 -13.47 16.13 -3.23
CA CYS A 560 -14.11 16.71 -4.42
C CYS A 560 -13.10 17.09 -5.50
N ARG A 561 -11.96 17.68 -5.12
CA ARG A 561 -10.88 18.03 -6.06
C ARG A 561 -10.36 16.81 -6.82
N ASN A 562 -10.34 15.65 -6.17
CA ASN A 562 -9.84 14.40 -6.73
C ASN A 562 -10.95 13.43 -7.16
N ALA A 563 -12.21 13.86 -7.22
CA ALA A 563 -13.36 12.99 -7.44
C ALA A 563 -13.32 12.19 -8.75
N TYR A 564 -12.54 12.63 -9.75
CA TYR A 564 -12.34 11.95 -11.04
C TYR A 564 -11.25 10.87 -11.01
N ASN A 565 -10.47 10.86 -9.94
CA ASN A 565 -9.27 10.05 -9.78
C ASN A 565 -9.34 9.15 -8.54
N LEU A 566 -10.53 8.73 -8.14
CA LEU A 566 -10.69 7.81 -7.02
C LEU A 566 -10.30 6.38 -7.47
N LYS A 567 -9.67 5.64 -6.56
CA LYS A 567 -9.35 4.21 -6.78
C LYS A 567 -9.45 3.46 -5.46
N VAL A 568 -9.87 2.20 -5.54
CA VAL A 568 -9.80 1.26 -4.42
C VAL A 568 -8.98 0.07 -4.86
N ILE A 569 -7.91 -0.21 -4.14
CA ILE A 569 -7.08 -1.39 -4.35
C ILE A 569 -7.46 -2.42 -3.29
N ARG A 570 -7.73 -3.65 -3.70
CA ARG A 570 -8.03 -4.76 -2.80
C ARG A 570 -6.90 -5.76 -2.90
N TYR A 571 -5.98 -5.68 -1.95
CA TYR A 571 -4.84 -6.57 -1.90
C TYR A 571 -5.29 -7.98 -1.58
N ARG A 572 -4.83 -8.92 -2.41
CA ARG A 572 -4.91 -10.33 -2.06
C ARG A 572 -3.95 -10.64 -0.93
N SER A 573 -4.41 -11.45 0.00
CA SER A 573 -3.61 -11.94 1.11
C SER A 573 -2.55 -12.93 0.62
N ILE A 574 -1.48 -13.10 1.39
CA ILE A 574 -0.45 -14.10 1.06
C ILE A 574 -0.98 -15.53 1.23
N GLY A 575 -1.95 -15.76 2.12
CA GLY A 575 -2.61 -17.07 2.24
C GLY A 575 -3.42 -17.44 1.01
N GLU A 576 -4.11 -16.49 0.37
CA GLU A 576 -4.87 -16.74 -0.86
C GLU A 576 -3.98 -17.09 -2.07
N GLU A 577 -2.75 -16.60 -2.09
CA GLU A 577 -1.77 -16.81 -3.15
C GLU A 577 -1.31 -18.28 -3.24
N PHE A 578 -1.07 -18.91 -2.07
CA PHE A 578 -0.63 -20.30 -1.97
C PHE A 578 -1.78 -21.29 -1.77
N ASN A 579 -3.02 -20.82 -1.70
CA ASN A 579 -4.19 -21.67 -1.53
C ASN A 579 -4.75 -22.12 -2.90
N PRO A 580 -4.88 -23.45 -3.15
CA PRO A 580 -5.29 -23.99 -4.45
C PRO A 580 -6.71 -23.58 -4.90
N LEU A 581 -7.56 -23.15 -3.96
CA LEU A 581 -8.92 -22.69 -4.24
C LEU A 581 -8.97 -21.23 -4.68
N THR A 582 -7.99 -20.42 -4.29
CA THR A 582 -8.00 -18.96 -4.49
C THR A 582 -6.85 -18.46 -5.37
N VAL A 583 -5.85 -19.29 -5.68
CA VAL A 583 -4.72 -18.94 -6.55
C VAL A 583 -5.18 -18.26 -7.86
N ASN A 584 -4.49 -17.21 -8.29
CA ASN A 584 -4.82 -16.52 -9.53
C ASN A 584 -4.37 -17.33 -10.76
N ARG A 585 -5.23 -18.25 -11.21
CA ARG A 585 -4.93 -19.16 -12.34
C ARG A 585 -4.66 -18.44 -13.66
N GLU A 586 -5.18 -17.23 -13.86
CA GLU A 586 -4.95 -16.44 -15.07
C GLU A 586 -3.46 -16.07 -15.19
N MET A 587 -2.87 -15.50 -14.14
CA MET A 587 -1.44 -15.15 -14.11
C MET A 587 -0.53 -16.37 -14.34
N TYR A 588 -0.89 -17.52 -13.76
CA TYR A 588 -0.14 -18.76 -13.99
C TYR A 588 -0.32 -19.25 -15.43
N GLY A 589 -1.51 -19.11 -16.03
CA GLY A 589 -1.78 -19.42 -17.43
C GLY A 589 -0.97 -18.56 -18.39
N GLU A 590 -0.85 -17.26 -18.13
CA GLU A 590 -0.01 -16.34 -18.89
C GLU A 590 1.47 -16.73 -18.80
N ALA A 591 1.96 -17.04 -17.60
CA ALA A 591 3.33 -17.50 -17.42
C ALA A 591 3.59 -18.82 -18.18
N VAL A 592 2.65 -19.77 -18.17
CA VAL A 592 2.73 -21.01 -18.96
C VAL A 592 2.76 -20.71 -20.46
N ALA A 593 1.94 -19.77 -20.93
CA ALA A 593 1.95 -19.35 -22.34
C ALA A 593 3.30 -18.72 -22.74
N GLY A 594 3.85 -17.86 -21.88
CA GLY A 594 5.16 -17.25 -22.07
C GLY A 594 6.30 -18.26 -22.14
N LEU A 595 6.23 -19.34 -21.35
CA LEU A 595 7.21 -20.43 -21.40
C LEU A 595 7.12 -21.28 -22.69
N ARG A 596 5.97 -21.30 -23.37
CA ARG A 596 5.76 -22.07 -24.62
C ARG A 596 6.14 -21.31 -25.88
N MET A 597 6.35 -20.00 -25.79
CA MET A 597 6.78 -19.16 -26.90
C MET A 597 8.30 -19.30 -27.08
N GLU A 598 8.73 -20.08 -28.07
CA GLU A 598 10.15 -20.20 -28.41
C GLU A 598 10.69 -18.84 -28.91
N GLU A 599 11.74 -18.34 -28.24
CA GLU A 599 12.56 -17.19 -28.65
C GLU A 599 11.81 -15.86 -28.83
N SER A 600 11.15 -15.36 -27.79
CA SER A 600 10.88 -13.92 -27.70
C SER A 600 12.09 -13.19 -27.08
N ASP A 601 12.37 -11.96 -27.54
CA ASP A 601 13.40 -11.08 -26.96
C ASP A 601 13.12 -10.71 -25.48
N GLU A 602 11.94 -11.10 -24.94
CA GLU A 602 11.45 -10.68 -23.61
C GLU A 602 11.96 -11.54 -22.44
N GLY A 603 12.76 -12.58 -22.70
CA GLY A 603 13.38 -13.43 -21.67
C GLY A 603 12.42 -14.36 -20.94
N ILE A 604 12.88 -15.02 -19.88
CA ILE A 604 12.05 -15.96 -19.11
C ILE A 604 11.06 -15.16 -18.24
N PRO A 605 9.77 -15.56 -18.13
CA PRO A 605 8.85 -14.97 -17.17
C PRO A 605 9.40 -15.02 -15.74
N LEU A 606 9.10 -14.03 -14.88
CA LEU A 606 9.67 -14.01 -13.53
C LEU A 606 8.93 -14.90 -12.51
N LEU A 607 7.73 -15.39 -12.83
CA LEU A 607 6.96 -16.27 -11.94
C LEU A 607 7.69 -17.58 -11.56
N PRO A 608 8.33 -18.32 -12.50
CA PRO A 608 9.18 -19.47 -12.15
C PRO A 608 10.30 -19.17 -11.14
N TRP A 609 10.93 -17.99 -11.22
CA TRP A 609 11.95 -17.56 -10.25
C TRP A 609 11.35 -17.36 -8.86
N TYR A 610 10.18 -16.75 -8.80
CA TYR A 610 9.44 -16.54 -7.56
C TYR A 610 9.05 -17.85 -6.87
N LEU A 611 8.56 -18.83 -7.63
CA LEU A 611 8.23 -20.16 -7.07
C LEU A 611 9.49 -20.90 -6.60
N ALA A 612 10.58 -20.83 -7.36
CA ALA A 612 11.85 -21.42 -6.97
C ALA A 612 12.38 -20.80 -5.66
N LEU A 613 12.21 -19.49 -5.45
CA LEU A 613 12.56 -18.81 -4.21
C LEU A 613 11.82 -19.40 -3.00
N TRP A 614 10.49 -19.52 -3.08
CA TRP A 614 9.72 -20.08 -1.97
C TRP A 614 10.00 -21.58 -1.75
N ALA A 615 10.28 -22.32 -2.82
CA ALA A 615 10.80 -23.69 -2.70
C ALA A 615 12.14 -23.74 -1.98
N CYS A 616 13.05 -22.77 -2.16
CA CYS A 616 14.28 -22.65 -1.38
C CYS A 616 13.99 -22.40 0.11
N HIS A 617 13.03 -21.56 0.46
CA HIS A 617 12.63 -21.36 1.86
C HIS A 617 12.05 -22.64 2.48
N ARG A 618 11.25 -23.41 1.75
CA ARG A 618 10.75 -24.73 2.21
C ARG A 618 11.87 -25.74 2.39
N PHE A 619 12.79 -25.79 1.42
CA PHE A 619 14.00 -26.60 1.51
C PHE A 619 14.78 -26.27 2.79
N ALA A 620 14.99 -24.97 3.04
CA ALA A 620 15.72 -24.49 4.20
C ALA A 620 15.00 -24.82 5.52
N ALA A 621 13.68 -24.69 5.58
CA ALA A 621 12.89 -25.06 6.76
C ALA A 621 13.00 -26.56 7.10
N ARG A 622 13.10 -27.44 6.08
CA ARG A 622 13.23 -28.90 6.27
C ARG A 622 14.65 -29.34 6.62
N ASN A 623 15.66 -28.73 6.00
CA ASN A 623 17.04 -29.18 6.11
C ASN A 623 17.87 -28.36 7.11
N GLY A 624 17.39 -27.19 7.54
CA GLY A 624 18.08 -26.27 8.44
C GLY A 624 19.11 -25.35 7.76
N PHE A 625 19.22 -25.39 6.43
CA PHE A 625 20.12 -24.56 5.63
C PHE A 625 19.60 -24.37 4.20
N PHE A 626 19.90 -23.25 3.54
CA PHE A 626 19.50 -23.03 2.14
C PHE A 626 20.14 -24.05 1.18
N PRO A 627 19.52 -24.31 0.03
CA PRO A 627 20.16 -25.15 -0.98
C PRO A 627 21.43 -24.47 -1.53
N GLY A 628 22.52 -25.25 -1.64
CA GLY A 628 23.78 -24.80 -2.26
C GLY A 628 24.73 -23.99 -1.38
N VAL A 629 24.46 -23.95 -0.07
CA VAL A 629 25.36 -23.37 0.93
C VAL A 629 26.69 -24.11 0.93
N ARG A 630 27.78 -23.35 0.84
CA ARG A 630 29.14 -23.90 0.94
C ARG A 630 29.70 -23.58 2.31
N ALA A 631 30.34 -24.55 2.97
CA ALA A 631 31.17 -24.26 4.12
C ALA A 631 32.29 -23.32 3.65
N VAL A 632 32.35 -22.12 4.23
CA VAL A 632 33.36 -21.13 3.88
C VAL A 632 34.68 -21.61 4.48
N GLY A 633 35.47 -22.35 3.70
CA GLY A 633 36.86 -22.63 4.01
C GLY A 633 37.68 -21.37 3.75
N TRP A 634 38.26 -20.82 4.81
CA TRP A 634 39.20 -19.70 4.73
C TRP A 634 40.30 -19.96 3.68
N LEU A 635 40.57 -18.94 2.88
CA LEU A 635 41.87 -18.74 2.25
C LEU A 635 42.90 -18.40 3.34
N ASP A 636 43.31 -19.40 4.14
CA ASP A 636 44.62 -19.37 4.79
C ASP A 636 45.64 -20.03 3.85
N ALA A 637 45.89 -19.31 2.75
CA ALA A 637 47.11 -19.49 1.99
C ALA A 637 48.26 -18.83 2.77
N ASN A 638 48.76 -19.48 3.83
CA ASN A 638 50.17 -19.47 4.25
C ASN A 638 50.37 -20.15 5.62
N SER A 639 50.56 -21.47 5.62
CA SER A 639 51.73 -22.06 6.29
C SER A 639 51.97 -23.47 5.76
N LYS A 640 53.07 -23.62 5.02
CA LYS A 640 53.67 -24.93 4.75
C LYS A 640 54.29 -25.43 6.05
N GLN A 641 53.79 -26.54 6.59
CA GLN A 641 54.67 -27.50 7.24
C GLN A 641 54.05 -28.90 7.21
N GLU A 642 54.65 -29.77 6.40
CA GLU A 642 54.48 -31.21 6.46
C GLU A 642 54.91 -31.72 7.84
N MET A 643 54.07 -32.54 8.49
CA MET A 643 54.57 -33.71 9.23
C MET A 643 53.48 -34.76 9.51
N SER A 644 53.62 -35.88 8.81
CA SER A 644 53.38 -37.28 9.21
C SER A 644 52.12 -37.69 10.01
N LEU A 645 51.33 -38.55 9.35
CA LEU A 645 50.55 -39.70 9.86
C LEU A 645 50.84 -40.15 11.31
N SER A 646 49.77 -40.27 12.11
CA SER A 646 49.58 -41.44 12.97
C SER A 646 48.10 -41.68 13.34
N LYS A 647 47.82 -42.98 13.53
CA LYS A 647 46.54 -43.68 13.71
C LYS A 647 45.84 -43.35 15.04
N ALA A 648 44.55 -43.75 15.11
CA ALA A 648 43.75 -44.18 16.29
C ALA A 648 42.49 -43.33 16.48
N THR A 649 41.27 -43.80 16.80
CA THR A 649 40.65 -45.13 16.92
C THR A 649 39.14 -44.86 16.95
N THR A 650 38.36 -45.75 16.36
CA THR A 650 36.89 -45.79 16.42
C THR A 650 36.39 -45.99 17.85
N THR A 651 35.44 -45.16 18.31
CA THR A 651 34.44 -45.57 19.33
C THR A 651 33.09 -44.95 19.02
N HIS A 652 32.17 -45.83 18.64
CA HIS A 652 30.70 -45.76 18.65
C HIS A 652 30.18 -45.26 20.01
N TRP A 653 29.06 -44.52 20.08
CA TRP A 653 27.98 -44.59 21.10
C TRP A 653 26.86 -43.56 20.79
N ASP A 654 25.69 -43.83 21.35
CA ASP A 654 24.35 -43.71 20.78
C ASP A 654 23.66 -42.35 20.79
N VAL A 655 22.64 -42.32 19.94
CA VAL A 655 21.58 -41.31 19.74
C VAL A 655 20.77 -41.05 21.01
N ASP A 656 20.48 -39.78 21.29
CA ASP A 656 19.14 -39.38 21.76
C ASP A 656 18.78 -37.97 21.29
N LYS A 657 17.55 -37.83 20.79
CA LYS A 657 16.93 -36.62 20.22
C LYS A 657 16.04 -35.96 21.26
N ASN A 658 16.13 -34.63 21.41
CA ASN A 658 14.99 -33.72 21.31
C ASN A 658 15.44 -32.27 21.55
N GLU A 659 15.21 -31.38 20.57
CA GLU A 659 14.86 -29.95 20.74
C GLU A 659 14.83 -29.27 19.36
N THR A 660 13.64 -28.84 18.93
CA THR A 660 13.39 -28.10 17.69
C THR A 660 13.63 -26.60 17.92
N THR A 661 14.85 -26.13 17.68
CA THR A 661 15.18 -24.69 17.65
C THR A 661 14.84 -24.12 16.26
N GLY A 662 13.88 -23.20 16.19
CA GLY A 662 13.61 -22.38 15.01
C GLY A 662 14.78 -21.42 14.77
N ARG A 663 15.58 -21.69 13.74
CA ARG A 663 16.72 -20.86 13.34
C ARG A 663 16.34 -19.92 12.20
N CYS A 664 16.84 -18.69 12.26
CA CYS A 664 16.87 -17.75 11.15
C CYS A 664 17.54 -18.46 9.96
N LEU A 665 16.83 -18.63 8.84
CA LEU A 665 17.24 -19.58 7.80
C LEU A 665 18.41 -19.10 6.94
N ASN A 666 19.05 -17.95 7.21
CA ASN A 666 20.19 -17.53 6.41
C ASN A 666 21.50 -18.20 6.91
N PRO A 667 22.17 -19.03 6.10
CA PRO A 667 23.28 -19.88 6.55
C PRO A 667 24.65 -19.18 6.55
N GLN A 668 24.74 -17.91 6.16
CA GLN A 668 25.91 -17.06 6.42
C GLN A 668 26.02 -16.61 7.89
N TYR A 669 25.02 -16.95 8.71
CA TYR A 669 24.90 -16.55 10.11
C TYR A 669 25.14 -17.72 11.06
N GLN A 670 26.39 -18.20 11.13
CA GLN A 670 26.81 -19.17 12.14
C GLN A 670 27.98 -18.61 12.95
N CYS A 671 27.82 -18.67 14.27
CA CYS A 671 28.69 -18.09 15.30
C CYS A 671 30.09 -18.71 15.29
N GLU A 672 31.11 -17.86 15.43
CA GLU A 672 32.39 -18.20 16.06
C GLU A 672 32.41 -17.50 17.42
N SER A 673 32.58 -18.24 18.50
CA SER A 673 32.91 -17.69 19.82
C SER A 673 34.31 -18.15 20.19
N GLU A 674 35.26 -17.22 20.33
CA GLU A 674 36.56 -17.50 20.97
C GLU A 674 36.83 -16.55 22.15
N GLU A 675 36.83 -17.19 23.32
CA GLU A 675 37.68 -17.09 24.50
C GLU A 675 37.89 -15.75 25.24
N GLY A 676 37.22 -15.66 26.40
CA GLY A 676 37.58 -14.84 27.57
C GLY A 676 37.17 -15.56 28.86
N GLU A 677 38.14 -16.24 29.48
CA GLU A 677 38.26 -16.86 30.81
C GLU A 677 37.07 -17.13 31.77
N GLN A 678 36.97 -18.42 32.14
CA GLN A 678 36.67 -19.00 33.47
C GLN A 678 35.25 -18.86 34.08
N HIS A 679 34.32 -19.75 33.70
CA HIS A 679 33.62 -20.65 34.64
C HIS A 679 32.86 -21.77 33.89
N ARG A 680 32.87 -22.97 34.48
CA ARG A 680 32.55 -24.25 33.86
C ARG A 680 31.04 -24.52 33.85
N THR A 681 30.42 -24.37 32.68
CA THR A 681 29.10 -24.95 32.36
C THR A 681 29.19 -25.53 30.95
N GLN A 682 28.93 -26.83 30.78
CA GLN A 682 29.06 -27.54 29.50
C GLN A 682 28.06 -26.99 28.47
N VAL A 683 28.56 -26.31 27.43
CA VAL A 683 27.80 -25.90 26.25
C VAL A 683 28.12 -26.89 25.12
N SER A 684 27.08 -27.47 24.51
CA SER A 684 27.22 -28.42 23.41
C SER A 684 27.63 -27.72 22.11
N VAL A 685 28.70 -28.20 21.49
CA VAL A 685 29.25 -27.76 20.20
C VAL A 685 28.21 -27.94 19.08
N THR A 686 27.89 -26.87 18.33
CA THR A 686 26.96 -26.91 17.20
C THR A 686 27.54 -27.60 15.97
N ALA A 687 26.77 -28.51 15.36
CA ALA A 687 27.14 -29.30 14.20
C ALA A 687 27.34 -28.45 12.93
N ARG A 688 28.45 -28.71 12.22
CA ARG A 688 28.76 -28.21 10.86
C ARG A 688 27.62 -28.60 9.91
N PRO A 689 27.15 -27.73 8.99
CA PRO A 689 26.17 -28.14 8.00
C PRO A 689 26.71 -29.35 7.22
N PRO A 690 25.93 -30.41 7.03
CA PRO A 690 26.39 -31.57 6.29
C PRO A 690 26.80 -31.12 4.88
N GLU A 691 27.97 -31.55 4.41
CA GLU A 691 28.42 -31.31 3.04
C GLU A 691 27.48 -32.03 2.06
N MET A 692 26.40 -31.37 1.69
CA MET A 692 25.50 -31.83 0.65
C MET A 692 26.12 -31.52 -0.70
N SER A 693 26.21 -32.53 -1.58
CA SER A 693 26.72 -32.32 -2.93
C SER A 693 25.81 -31.35 -3.70
N LEU A 694 26.39 -30.62 -4.67
CA LEU A 694 25.64 -29.69 -5.50
C LEU A 694 24.48 -30.40 -6.22
N ASP A 695 24.71 -31.61 -6.73
CA ASP A 695 23.69 -32.42 -7.40
C ASP A 695 22.58 -32.85 -6.44
N ALA A 696 22.92 -33.22 -5.20
CA ALA A 696 21.89 -33.52 -4.19
C ALA A 696 21.06 -32.29 -3.82
N ALA A 697 21.67 -31.11 -3.79
CA ALA A 697 20.96 -29.84 -3.56
C ALA A 697 20.01 -29.49 -4.72
N ILE A 698 20.45 -29.69 -5.97
CA ILE A 698 19.63 -29.48 -7.17
C ILE A 698 18.43 -30.44 -7.16
N GLU A 699 18.65 -31.73 -6.93
CA GLU A 699 17.57 -32.72 -6.88
C GLU A 699 16.65 -32.51 -5.66
N GLY A 700 17.20 -32.01 -4.56
CA GLY A 700 16.42 -31.57 -3.40
C GLY A 700 15.48 -30.41 -3.73
N LEU A 701 16.01 -29.36 -4.36
CA LEU A 701 15.21 -28.20 -4.74
C LEU A 701 14.17 -28.53 -5.82
N LYS A 702 14.51 -29.36 -6.82
CA LYS A 702 13.55 -29.88 -7.81
C LYS A 702 12.35 -30.54 -7.14
N ARG A 703 12.59 -31.39 -6.12
CA ARG A 703 11.52 -32.04 -5.36
C ARG A 703 10.63 -31.03 -4.64
N GLU A 704 11.20 -30.03 -3.97
CA GLU A 704 10.42 -28.99 -3.28
C GLU A 704 9.57 -28.16 -4.23
N VAL A 705 10.11 -27.80 -5.40
CA VAL A 705 9.35 -27.08 -6.45
C VAL A 705 8.16 -27.90 -6.91
N ASN A 706 8.35 -29.19 -7.20
CA ASN A 706 7.25 -30.06 -7.63
C ASN A 706 6.18 -30.24 -6.55
N VAL A 707 6.59 -30.35 -5.29
CA VAL A 707 5.66 -30.39 -4.15
C VAL A 707 4.85 -29.09 -4.08
N LEU A 708 5.51 -27.93 -4.17
CA LEU A 708 4.84 -26.63 -4.14
C LEU A 708 3.82 -26.47 -5.28
N LEU A 709 4.19 -26.82 -6.52
CA LEU A 709 3.30 -26.77 -7.68
C LEU A 709 2.08 -27.69 -7.53
N SER A 710 2.28 -28.88 -6.92
CA SER A 710 1.20 -29.82 -6.64
C SER A 710 0.23 -29.31 -5.56
N GLU A 711 0.75 -28.64 -4.52
CA GLU A 711 -0.06 -28.09 -3.42
C GLU A 711 -0.90 -26.88 -3.89
N ILE A 712 -0.33 -26.01 -4.73
CA ILE A 712 -1.03 -24.86 -5.32
C ILE A 712 -1.99 -25.31 -6.45
N ASN A 713 -1.89 -26.56 -6.91
CA ASN A 713 -2.71 -27.13 -7.98
C ASN A 713 -2.57 -26.39 -9.33
N VAL A 714 -1.31 -26.19 -9.74
CA VAL A 714 -0.90 -25.58 -11.04
C VAL A 714 0.09 -26.50 -11.78
N PRO A 715 -0.32 -27.72 -12.16
CA PRO A 715 0.59 -28.74 -12.70
C PRO A 715 1.17 -28.41 -14.09
N ASP A 716 0.53 -27.51 -14.85
CA ASP A 716 0.97 -27.14 -16.20
C ASP A 716 2.22 -26.24 -16.20
N LEU A 717 2.53 -25.61 -15.07
CA LEU A 717 3.69 -24.75 -14.92
C LEU A 717 4.93 -25.57 -14.55
N THR A 718 5.99 -25.44 -15.33
CA THR A 718 7.28 -26.08 -15.05
C THR A 718 8.34 -25.03 -14.76
N VAL A 719 9.25 -25.33 -13.83
CA VAL A 719 10.40 -24.49 -13.53
C VAL A 719 11.63 -25.08 -14.22
N ASP A 720 12.25 -24.32 -15.12
CA ASP A 720 13.45 -24.74 -15.83
C ASP A 720 14.57 -25.09 -14.83
N GLU A 721 15.27 -26.19 -15.09
CA GLU A 721 16.43 -26.61 -14.32
C GLU A 721 17.54 -25.55 -14.28
N ARG A 722 17.63 -24.66 -15.28
CA ARG A 722 18.54 -23.49 -15.28
C ARG A 722 18.27 -22.58 -14.08
N ILE A 723 16.99 -22.30 -13.80
CA ILE A 723 16.57 -21.48 -12.64
C ILE A 723 16.96 -22.21 -11.36
N ILE A 724 16.65 -23.50 -11.27
CA ILE A 724 16.95 -24.31 -10.08
C ILE A 724 18.46 -24.32 -9.79
N ARG A 725 19.29 -24.59 -10.81
CA ARG A 725 20.75 -24.57 -10.69
C ARG A 725 21.24 -23.20 -10.25
N GLN A 726 20.66 -22.12 -10.79
CA GLN A 726 21.03 -20.76 -10.42
C GLN A 726 20.62 -20.42 -8.97
N MET A 727 19.45 -20.85 -8.52
CA MET A 727 19.00 -20.67 -7.13
C MET A 727 19.88 -21.42 -6.14
N VAL A 728 20.29 -22.65 -6.47
CA VAL A 728 21.30 -23.40 -5.71
C VAL A 728 22.65 -22.66 -5.73
N ALA A 729 23.06 -22.11 -6.88
CA ALA A 729 24.30 -21.36 -7.00
C ALA A 729 24.32 -20.07 -6.17
N PHE A 730 23.18 -19.42 -5.98
CA PHE A 730 23.06 -18.28 -5.05
C PHE A 730 23.33 -18.68 -3.61
N GLY A 731 23.05 -19.93 -3.21
CA GLY A 731 23.44 -20.46 -1.89
C GLY A 731 22.82 -19.70 -0.71
N GLY A 732 21.70 -19.00 -0.91
CA GLY A 732 21.09 -18.13 0.12
C GLY A 732 21.86 -16.83 0.39
N ALA A 733 22.87 -16.49 -0.41
CA ALA A 733 23.65 -15.27 -0.21
C ALA A 733 22.78 -14.01 -0.39
N GLU A 734 23.03 -12.98 0.40
CA GLU A 734 22.41 -11.67 0.23
C GLU A 734 23.44 -10.73 -0.40
N ILE A 735 23.25 -10.35 -1.67
CA ILE A 735 24.15 -9.43 -2.36
C ILE A 735 23.66 -8.00 -2.13
N HIS A 736 24.55 -7.13 -1.64
CA HIS A 736 24.20 -5.76 -1.25
C HIS A 736 23.52 -4.96 -2.38
N THR A 737 23.95 -5.09 -3.64
CA THR A 737 23.34 -4.36 -4.76
C THR A 737 21.89 -4.78 -5.01
N THR A 738 21.58 -6.08 -4.92
CA THR A 738 20.21 -6.58 -4.98
C THR A 738 19.39 -6.05 -3.82
N ALA A 739 19.94 -6.14 -2.60
CA ALA A 739 19.31 -5.66 -1.37
C ALA A 739 19.01 -4.15 -1.43
N ALA A 740 19.91 -3.34 -2.00
CA ALA A 740 19.72 -1.89 -2.17
C ALA A 740 18.58 -1.57 -3.14
N ILE A 741 18.46 -2.30 -4.26
CA ILE A 741 17.38 -2.11 -5.23
C ILE A 741 16.03 -2.41 -4.58
N VAL A 742 15.85 -3.62 -4.04
CA VAL A 742 14.55 -3.99 -3.45
C VAL A 742 14.27 -3.27 -2.13
N GLY A 743 15.32 -2.90 -1.39
CA GLY A 743 15.19 -2.08 -0.19
C GLY A 743 14.69 -0.66 -0.51
N GLY A 744 15.17 -0.05 -1.60
CA GLY A 744 14.65 1.21 -2.11
C GLY A 744 13.20 1.12 -2.58
N VAL A 745 12.85 0.06 -3.33
CA VAL A 745 11.46 -0.19 -3.75
C VAL A 745 10.55 -0.35 -2.54
N ALA A 746 10.89 -1.24 -1.60
CA ALA A 746 10.07 -1.48 -0.41
C ALA A 746 9.92 -0.24 0.48
N ALA A 747 10.98 0.56 0.65
CA ALA A 747 10.88 1.83 1.37
C ALA A 747 9.95 2.83 0.66
N GLN A 748 10.02 2.92 -0.68
CA GLN A 748 9.10 3.77 -1.42
C GLN A 748 7.65 3.28 -1.28
N GLU A 749 7.39 1.97 -1.35
CA GLU A 749 6.05 1.42 -1.12
C GLU A 749 5.54 1.70 0.30
N ALA A 750 6.41 1.61 1.31
CA ALA A 750 6.10 2.02 2.68
C ALA A 750 5.69 3.51 2.75
N VAL A 751 6.43 4.40 2.09
CA VAL A 751 6.08 5.84 2.02
C VAL A 751 4.72 6.03 1.34
N LYS A 752 4.42 5.32 0.25
CA LYS A 752 3.14 5.42 -0.43
C LYS A 752 1.96 4.98 0.46
N LEU A 753 2.12 3.89 1.21
CA LEU A 753 1.13 3.38 2.15
C LEU A 753 0.89 4.33 3.34
N ILE A 754 1.96 4.95 3.84
CA ILE A 754 1.89 5.94 4.93
C ILE A 754 1.22 7.22 4.45
N CYS A 755 1.70 7.81 3.35
CA CYS A 755 1.26 9.13 2.89
C CYS A 755 -0.12 9.12 2.21
N ARG A 756 -0.54 7.99 1.61
CA ARG A 756 -1.83 7.85 0.90
C ARG A 756 -2.04 8.85 -0.26
N GLN A 757 -0.97 9.18 -1.00
CA GLN A 757 -0.99 10.14 -2.12
C GLN A 757 -0.60 9.55 -3.49
N PHE A 758 -0.07 8.33 -3.50
CA PHE A 758 0.42 7.65 -4.69
C PHE A 758 -0.11 6.23 -4.72
N GLU A 759 -0.18 5.66 -5.92
CA GLU A 759 -0.56 4.27 -6.11
C GLU A 759 0.58 3.33 -5.71
N PRO A 760 0.42 2.52 -4.64
CA PRO A 760 1.38 1.49 -4.29
C PRO A 760 1.28 0.31 -5.26
N ILE A 761 2.34 -0.48 -5.33
CA ILE A 761 2.40 -1.73 -6.10
C ILE A 761 1.23 -2.61 -5.66
N ASN A 762 0.46 -3.11 -6.63
CA ASN A 762 -0.55 -4.11 -6.37
C ASN A 762 0.13 -5.48 -6.34
N ASN A 763 0.26 -6.06 -5.15
CA ASN A 763 0.74 -7.43 -4.93
C ASN A 763 2.27 -7.62 -4.92
N THR A 764 2.88 -8.23 -5.95
CA THR A 764 4.27 -8.74 -5.89
C THR A 764 5.17 -8.10 -6.94
N PHE A 765 6.23 -7.43 -6.52
CA PHE A 765 7.33 -6.98 -7.38
C PHE A 765 8.49 -7.96 -7.34
N ILE A 766 9.00 -8.35 -8.51
CA ILE A 766 10.13 -9.26 -8.66
C ILE A 766 11.22 -8.55 -9.46
N TRP A 767 12.44 -8.58 -8.95
CA TRP A 767 13.65 -8.09 -9.61
C TRP A 767 14.59 -9.26 -9.89
N ASN A 768 14.99 -9.42 -11.15
CA ASN A 768 16.02 -10.35 -11.58
C ASN A 768 17.25 -9.59 -12.10
N GLY A 769 18.31 -9.55 -11.30
CA GLY A 769 19.56 -8.89 -11.63
C GLY A 769 20.40 -9.60 -12.69
N ILE A 770 20.13 -10.86 -13.02
CA ILE A 770 20.81 -11.57 -14.12
C ILE A 770 20.37 -10.98 -15.46
N GLU A 771 19.06 -10.86 -15.65
CA GLU A 771 18.44 -10.34 -16.88
C GLU A 771 18.25 -8.82 -16.85
N ARG A 772 18.46 -8.18 -15.68
CA ARG A 772 18.14 -6.77 -15.41
C ARG A 772 16.67 -6.46 -15.71
N LYS A 773 15.80 -7.38 -15.30
CA LYS A 773 14.37 -7.38 -15.57
C LYS A 773 13.58 -7.22 -14.27
N ALA A 774 12.48 -6.49 -14.33
CA ALA A 774 11.54 -6.34 -13.22
C ALA A 774 10.10 -6.53 -13.71
N GLU A 775 9.27 -7.21 -12.92
CA GLU A 775 7.84 -7.39 -13.21
C GLU A 775 7.02 -7.21 -11.92
N VAL A 776 5.79 -6.74 -12.07
CA VAL A 776 4.78 -6.71 -11.00
C VAL A 776 3.69 -7.71 -11.35
N LEU A 777 3.41 -8.65 -10.46
CA LEU A 777 2.46 -9.75 -10.67
C LEU A 777 1.39 -9.78 -9.57
N GLU A 778 0.13 -9.91 -9.97
CA GLU A 778 -1.03 -10.10 -9.09
C GLU A 778 -1.29 -11.59 -8.80
N LEU A 779 -0.30 -12.22 -8.15
CA LEU A 779 -0.24 -13.62 -7.72
C LEU A 779 -1.35 -14.05 -6.78
#